data_AF-A0A367JWB2-F1
#
_entry.id   AF-A0A367JWB2-F1
#
_cell.length_a   1.000
_cell.length_b   1.000
_cell.length_c   1.000
_cell.angle_alpha   90.00
_cell.angle_beta   90.00
_cell.angle_gamma   90.00
#
_symmetry.space_group_name_H-M   'P 1'
#
loop_
_entity.id
_entity.type
_entity.pdbx_description
1 polymer ?
#
loop_
_entity_poly.entity_id
_entity_poly.type
_entity_poly.pdbx_seq_one_letter_code
_entity_poly.pdbx_strand_id
1 'polypeptide(L)'
;MDYIDSTSISPQTLQRNKSTSSQLSNCKPRRQRSLVRPERERNARNSRLYYYRQRATQDTPSDPTRNQPVKTIPQDPTFRRSTAREQFLRRGKSILGREEKDVIENTTNQKTNWFSGFDPWMTYCRLITFCIPGPILRCAGIPNGPAQLAWREKIGLVSFILFIMGCVGFLTFGFTQTVCPVPPLSVHGGQVSPGYLIINGWAYMLAEWEHPVGPTDETTNILYPPINAGGMDASFLFQTLHPECDSVFIPLQQGQPIYFPCQLFNPNKTEAPLSSQFMNRTGCHFSTNARNLYDRFQIQGIPKKTGGFDKAARVFYDWEDVKSGDSLAVYNGDILNLKLLLSLPSTYFGTRPGGLIESILSNIDNYVGKDLTMTINANRAKSNSWEEEAKCMSATIKVGSMDTISLGCMASNIVLYVSLIVILGVIIVKFGLAIIFGWFLSWRLGNFKEGSSYTARMEREAEIENWTENMQATAPLPKLLVQSTMQGNLKRKSVFPQTSRFSRPLHGSTRFNHEKNAPSLTLWPTPNSALESHISRQTNLEGIDTSRVSLFNDPSRLMKTEGHYRQTSGFSSDLTNSTDTSSTRPICPLLLSEYALRQPSSSYMPFNFPLAHTICLVTCYSEGEAGIRITLDSIATSDYPNSHKLLLVICDGLITGSGETQSTPDICVDMMRDLIVPKDQVQPFSYVALADGSRQNSMAKIYAGFYKYDNSTVALEYQQRVPMVTIVKCGTEQEREKGNKPGNRGKRDSQIILMQFMQKVMFDERMTRMEYEFFNRIWQVTGVPPDAYEIVLMVDADTKLFPDALSRLISCAVKDPEISGLCGETKIANKTSSWVTMIQVFEYYISHHQSKAFESIFGGVTCLPGCFCMYRIKAPKGPDGYWVPILANPDIVERYSENVVDTLHKKNLLLLGEDRYLSTLMLRTFPNRKMMFVPQAV
;
A
#
# COMPACT_ATOMS: atom_id res chain seq x y z
N MET A 1 -38.89 29.63 27.95
CA MET A 1 -39.47 30.55 28.96
C MET A 1 -38.30 31.33 29.51
N ASP A 2 -38.46 32.63 29.67
CA ASP A 2 -37.37 33.63 29.58
C ASP A 2 -36.88 34.17 30.95
N TYR A 3 -35.67 34.76 30.94
CA TYR A 3 -35.09 35.77 31.88
C TYR A 3 -34.53 35.29 33.25
N ILE A 4 -33.25 35.58 33.63
CA ILE A 4 -32.67 36.80 34.30
C ILE A 4 -33.08 36.90 35.80
N ASP A 5 -32.24 37.08 36.84
CA ASP A 5 -30.78 37.38 37.04
C ASP A 5 -30.42 37.13 38.56
N SER A 6 -29.26 37.47 39.17
CA SER A 6 -27.79 37.28 38.91
C SER A 6 -26.97 37.70 40.18
N THR A 7 -25.73 37.22 40.38
CA THR A 7 -24.79 37.76 41.41
C THR A 7 -23.31 37.57 41.06
N SER A 8 -22.49 38.57 41.42
CA SER A 8 -21.04 38.68 41.12
C SER A 8 -20.19 38.75 42.40
N ILE A 9 -18.87 38.55 42.29
CA ILE A 9 -17.78 39.38 42.89
C ILE A 9 -16.38 38.82 42.52
N SER A 10 -15.44 39.74 42.27
CA SER A 10 -13.99 39.57 42.02
C SER A 10 -13.27 40.77 42.71
N PRO A 11 -12.04 41.25 42.41
CA PRO A 11 -10.85 40.73 41.69
C PRO A 11 -9.49 41.04 42.39
N GLN A 12 -8.35 40.64 41.79
CA GLN A 12 -7.00 41.29 41.93
C GLN A 12 -6.20 41.10 40.61
N THR A 13 -5.94 42.13 39.78
CA THR A 13 -4.71 42.98 39.65
C THR A 13 -3.41 42.27 39.18
N LEU A 14 -2.50 42.81 38.34
CA LEU A 14 -2.25 44.19 37.86
C LEU A 14 -1.42 44.25 36.52
N GLN A 15 -1.45 45.44 35.89
CA GLN A 15 -0.98 45.90 34.56
C GLN A 15 0.55 45.83 34.22
N ARG A 16 0.89 45.94 32.91
CA ARG A 16 1.60 47.16 32.38
C ARG A 16 1.57 47.33 30.84
N ASN A 17 1.30 48.56 30.38
CA ASN A 17 1.37 49.02 28.98
C ASN A 17 2.58 49.94 28.75
N LYS A 18 3.01 50.13 27.49
CA LYS A 18 3.54 51.43 27.00
C LYS A 18 3.40 51.58 25.47
N SER A 19 3.18 52.80 25.02
CA SER A 19 2.84 53.21 23.64
C SER A 19 3.44 54.58 23.30
N THR A 20 3.74 54.82 22.02
CA THR A 20 3.93 56.11 21.27
C THR A 20 4.75 55.82 19.98
N SER A 21 4.70 56.56 18.87
CA SER A 21 3.79 57.60 18.33
C SER A 21 4.06 57.76 16.80
N SER A 22 3.24 58.52 16.08
CA SER A 22 3.23 58.63 14.60
C SER A 22 4.00 59.83 14.03
N GLN A 23 4.52 59.70 12.79
CA GLN A 23 4.76 60.80 11.85
C GLN A 23 4.53 60.36 10.38
N LEU A 24 4.31 61.33 9.48
CA LEU A 24 3.71 61.17 8.15
C LEU A 24 4.68 61.41 6.98
N SER A 25 4.26 60.93 5.80
CA SER A 25 4.67 61.33 4.43
C SER A 25 6.03 60.85 3.87
N ASN A 26 5.97 59.88 2.95
CA ASN A 26 6.23 60.13 1.52
C ASN A 26 5.85 58.94 0.63
N CYS A 27 5.31 59.20 -0.57
CA CYS A 27 4.73 58.16 -1.43
C CYS A 27 5.66 57.77 -2.59
N LYS A 28 6.04 56.49 -2.68
CA LYS A 28 6.55 55.83 -3.91
C LYS A 28 6.05 54.38 -3.97
N PRO A 29 5.70 53.84 -5.16
CA PRO A 29 5.06 52.53 -5.29
C PRO A 29 6.04 51.39 -4.97
N ARG A 30 5.65 50.50 -4.03
CA ARG A 30 6.45 49.36 -3.61
C ARG A 30 6.24 48.18 -4.56
N ARG A 31 7.28 47.85 -5.33
CA ARG A 31 7.38 46.65 -6.18
C ARG A 31 6.90 45.41 -5.42
N GLN A 32 5.83 44.75 -5.89
CA GLN A 32 5.43 43.44 -5.36
C GLN A 32 6.55 42.43 -5.65
N ARG A 33 6.96 41.65 -4.65
CA ARG A 33 7.95 40.58 -4.81
C ARG A 33 7.24 39.34 -5.35
N SER A 34 7.76 38.76 -6.42
CA SER A 34 7.37 37.41 -6.84
C SER A 34 7.76 36.39 -5.77
N LEU A 35 6.84 35.47 -5.45
CA LEU A 35 7.07 34.37 -4.51
C LEU A 35 7.76 33.15 -5.17
N VAL A 36 8.69 33.43 -6.08
CA VAL A 36 9.59 32.42 -6.66
C VAL A 36 11.03 32.89 -6.41
N ARG A 37 11.62 32.42 -5.32
CA ARG A 37 13.08 32.46 -5.14
C ARG A 37 13.69 31.30 -5.93
N PRO A 38 14.57 31.54 -6.90
CA PRO A 38 15.46 30.50 -7.38
C PRO A 38 16.63 30.38 -6.39
N GLU A 39 16.56 29.43 -5.47
CA GLU A 39 17.75 29.01 -4.71
C GLU A 39 18.67 28.23 -5.65
N ARG A 40 19.52 28.99 -6.37
CA ARG A 40 20.67 28.43 -7.08
C ARG A 40 21.73 28.10 -6.04
N GLU A 41 21.85 26.82 -5.70
CA GLU A 41 22.97 26.34 -4.91
C GLU A 41 24.30 26.74 -5.58
N ARG A 42 25.25 27.14 -4.74
CA ARG A 42 26.56 27.60 -5.18
C ARG A 42 27.47 26.36 -5.29
N ASN A 43 27.53 25.76 -6.49
CA ASN A 43 28.30 24.54 -6.75
C ASN A 43 29.64 24.51 -6.00
N ALA A 44 29.82 23.51 -5.14
CA ALA A 44 31.07 23.30 -4.42
C ALA A 44 32.24 23.10 -5.39
N ARG A 45 33.46 23.46 -4.96
CA ARG A 45 34.70 23.36 -5.78
C ARG A 45 35.00 21.96 -6.34
N ASN A 46 34.41 20.92 -5.73
CA ASN A 46 34.58 19.52 -6.12
C ASN A 46 33.52 19.05 -7.14
N SER A 47 32.56 19.91 -7.53
CA SER A 47 31.53 19.58 -8.52
C SER A 47 32.12 19.49 -9.93
N ARG A 48 31.76 18.46 -10.70
CA ARG A 48 32.13 18.29 -12.12
C ARG A 48 31.72 19.50 -12.98
N LEU A 49 30.66 20.22 -12.58
CA LEU A 49 30.16 21.44 -13.24
C LEU A 49 31.04 22.67 -12.99
N TYR A 50 31.88 22.69 -11.95
CA TYR A 50 32.76 23.83 -11.64
C TYR A 50 33.80 24.03 -12.75
N TYR A 51 34.51 22.96 -13.12
CA TYR A 51 35.52 22.98 -14.19
C TYR A 51 34.92 23.15 -15.59
N TYR A 52 33.73 22.57 -15.84
CA TYR A 52 33.03 22.74 -17.10
C TYR A 52 32.65 24.20 -17.36
N ARG A 53 32.17 24.89 -16.33
CA ARG A 53 31.83 26.32 -16.40
C ARG A 53 33.06 27.22 -16.54
N GLN A 54 34.18 26.86 -15.89
CA GLN A 54 35.45 27.59 -16.05
C GLN A 54 35.99 27.51 -17.50
N ARG A 55 35.89 26.34 -18.16
CA ARG A 55 36.24 26.21 -19.59
C ARG A 55 35.28 26.98 -20.49
N ALA A 56 33.97 26.88 -20.25
CA ALA A 56 32.97 27.63 -21.01
C ALA A 56 33.13 29.17 -20.89
N THR A 57 33.77 29.68 -19.83
CA THR A 57 34.16 31.10 -19.70
C THR A 57 35.52 31.45 -20.31
N GLN A 58 36.29 30.47 -20.77
CA GLN A 58 37.57 30.67 -21.46
C GLN A 58 37.45 30.55 -22.99
N ASP A 59 36.45 29.81 -23.49
CA ASP A 59 36.24 29.55 -24.93
C ASP A 59 35.49 30.67 -25.69
N THR A 60 35.55 31.92 -25.22
CA THR A 60 35.05 33.10 -25.98
C THR A 60 36.21 33.77 -26.75
N PRO A 61 36.11 33.97 -28.07
CA PRO A 61 37.24 34.44 -28.88
C PRO A 61 37.47 35.96 -28.74
N SER A 62 38.71 36.35 -28.45
CA SER A 62 39.22 37.72 -28.58
C SER A 62 40.68 37.71 -29.04
N ASP A 63 41.00 38.62 -29.95
CA ASP A 63 42.16 38.73 -30.86
C ASP A 63 43.58 38.30 -30.44
N PRO A 64 44.47 38.03 -31.43
CA PRO A 64 45.76 37.41 -31.20
C PRO A 64 46.88 38.42 -30.91
N THR A 65 47.53 38.32 -29.75
CA THR A 65 48.98 38.56 -29.60
C THR A 65 49.51 37.97 -28.30
N ARG A 66 50.76 37.47 -28.36
CA ARG A 66 51.74 37.21 -27.28
C ARG A 66 52.09 35.72 -27.00
N ASN A 67 53.39 35.49 -26.82
CA ASN A 67 54.06 34.18 -26.92
C ASN A 67 54.24 33.44 -25.58
N GLN A 68 54.10 32.09 -25.65
CA GLN A 68 54.87 31.04 -24.91
C GLN A 68 54.80 30.95 -23.36
N PRO A 69 55.26 29.83 -22.72
CA PRO A 69 55.57 28.48 -23.23
C PRO A 69 54.89 27.31 -22.45
N VAL A 70 55.09 26.08 -22.97
CA VAL A 70 54.61 24.77 -22.45
C VAL A 70 55.52 24.20 -21.33
N LYS A 71 54.96 23.48 -20.33
CA LYS A 71 55.71 22.51 -19.49
C LYS A 71 54.91 21.24 -19.07
N THR A 72 55.34 20.11 -19.65
CA THR A 72 55.60 18.76 -19.10
C THR A 72 54.65 17.98 -18.17
N ILE A 73 54.60 16.66 -18.46
CA ILE A 73 53.96 15.54 -17.75
C ILE A 73 54.97 14.83 -16.81
N PRO A 74 54.52 14.13 -15.74
CA PRO A 74 54.99 12.77 -15.41
C PRO A 74 53.79 11.81 -15.15
N GLN A 75 53.64 10.68 -15.86
CA GLN A 75 54.27 9.35 -15.70
C GLN A 75 53.63 8.42 -14.63
N ASP A 76 53.34 7.18 -15.04
CA ASP A 76 52.65 6.11 -14.29
C ASP A 76 53.45 5.51 -13.12
N PRO A 77 52.86 4.56 -12.36
CA PRO A 77 53.29 3.17 -12.61
C PRO A 77 52.17 2.11 -12.74
N THR A 78 52.55 1.04 -13.44
CA THR A 78 51.84 -0.23 -13.74
C THR A 78 51.48 -1.05 -12.47
N PHE A 79 50.53 -2.02 -12.45
CA PHE A 79 50.60 -3.33 -13.11
C PHE A 79 49.35 -4.24 -12.81
N ARG A 80 49.18 -5.30 -13.63
CA ARG A 80 48.50 -6.62 -13.43
C ARG A 80 47.04 -6.82 -13.91
N ARG A 81 46.92 -7.74 -14.88
CA ARG A 81 45.71 -8.45 -15.35
C ARG A 81 45.30 -9.59 -14.39
N SER A 82 44.01 -9.92 -14.36
CA SER A 82 43.56 -11.31 -14.13
C SER A 82 42.25 -11.64 -14.88
N THR A 83 42.38 -12.62 -15.78
CA THR A 83 41.39 -13.53 -16.40
C THR A 83 39.92 -13.50 -15.94
N ALA A 84 39.02 -13.56 -16.93
CA ALA A 84 37.58 -13.75 -16.77
C ALA A 84 37.16 -15.18 -16.39
N ARG A 85 35.95 -15.32 -15.83
CA ARG A 85 35.15 -16.56 -15.89
C ARG A 85 33.66 -16.23 -15.85
N GLU A 86 32.89 -16.86 -16.74
CA GLU A 86 31.43 -16.73 -16.85
C GLU A 86 30.71 -17.39 -15.66
N GLN A 87 29.43 -17.06 -15.40
CA GLN A 87 28.31 -18.01 -15.58
C GLN A 87 26.92 -17.55 -15.04
N PHE A 88 25.89 -17.92 -15.83
CA PHE A 88 24.47 -18.24 -15.55
C PHE A 88 23.53 -17.37 -14.68
N LEU A 89 22.40 -17.03 -15.32
CA LEU A 89 21.14 -16.54 -14.74
C LEU A 89 20.27 -17.68 -14.19
N ARG A 90 19.63 -17.53 -13.02
CA ARG A 90 18.39 -18.24 -12.66
C ARG A 90 17.40 -17.42 -11.81
N ARG A 91 16.31 -17.02 -12.48
CA ARG A 91 14.89 -16.91 -12.06
C ARG A 91 14.52 -16.67 -10.57
N GLY A 92 14.05 -15.43 -10.35
CA GLY A 92 13.05 -14.92 -9.40
C GLY A 92 12.39 -15.77 -8.29
N LYS A 93 12.21 -15.11 -7.14
CA LYS A 93 10.92 -14.97 -6.41
C LYS A 93 11.00 -13.75 -5.47
N SER A 94 9.96 -12.92 -5.49
CA SER A 94 9.84 -11.69 -4.67
C SER A 94 9.12 -11.99 -3.34
N ILE A 95 9.11 -11.02 -2.41
CA ILE A 95 7.88 -10.51 -1.76
C ILE A 95 8.23 -9.32 -0.83
N LEU A 96 7.40 -8.28 -0.91
CA LEU A 96 7.19 -7.13 0.00
C LEU A 96 8.41 -6.43 0.65
N GLY A 97 8.60 -5.15 0.28
CA GLY A 97 9.36 -4.16 1.05
C GLY A 97 8.49 -2.95 1.34
N ARG A 98 8.30 -2.64 2.62
CA ARG A 98 7.61 -1.44 3.13
C ARG A 98 8.65 -0.32 3.29
N GLU A 99 8.25 0.92 3.00
CA GLU A 99 9.15 2.08 3.02
C GLU A 99 9.71 2.36 4.42
N GLU A 100 11.02 2.65 4.48
CA GLU A 100 11.67 3.34 5.59
C GLU A 100 12.32 4.62 5.04
N LYS A 101 12.34 5.69 5.84
CA LYS A 101 12.67 7.05 5.38
C LYS A 101 14.17 7.33 5.50
N ASP A 102 14.91 7.17 4.41
CA ASP A 102 16.28 7.66 4.35
C ASP A 102 16.33 9.18 4.15
N VAL A 103 16.69 9.87 5.25
CA VAL A 103 17.08 11.28 5.25
C VAL A 103 18.45 11.40 4.59
N ILE A 104 18.55 12.17 3.50
CA ILE A 104 19.81 12.38 2.80
C ILE A 104 20.70 13.36 3.60
N GLU A 105 21.63 12.82 4.37
CA GLU A 105 22.74 13.60 4.95
C GLU A 105 23.94 13.64 3.99
N ASN A 106 24.30 14.85 3.53
CA ASN A 106 25.40 15.09 2.60
C ASN A 106 26.77 14.76 3.24
N THR A 107 27.23 13.52 3.09
CA THR A 107 28.53 13.09 3.65
C THR A 107 29.68 13.37 2.68
N THR A 108 30.19 14.60 2.69
CA THR A 108 31.52 14.90 2.13
C THR A 108 32.63 14.51 3.12
N ASN A 109 33.60 13.71 2.68
CA ASN A 109 34.85 13.40 3.37
C ASN A 109 34.72 12.82 4.80
N GLN A 110 34.34 11.54 4.93
CA GLN A 110 34.74 10.79 6.13
C GLN A 110 36.13 10.18 5.96
N LYS A 111 37.02 10.53 6.90
CA LYS A 111 38.22 9.75 7.19
C LYS A 111 37.82 8.33 7.59
N THR A 112 38.65 7.34 7.30
CA THR A 112 38.43 5.93 7.64
C THR A 112 38.33 5.73 9.16
N ASN A 113 37.11 5.80 9.70
CA ASN A 113 36.83 5.39 11.07
C ASN A 113 36.84 3.87 11.15
N TRP A 114 37.73 3.33 11.98
CA TRP A 114 37.95 1.89 12.23
C TRP A 114 36.69 1.14 12.73
N PHE A 115 35.66 1.86 13.18
CA PHE A 115 34.40 1.32 13.70
C PHE A 115 33.25 1.22 12.67
N SER A 116 33.45 1.54 11.39
CA SER A 116 32.38 1.50 10.36
C SER A 116 31.91 0.08 9.95
N GLY A 117 32.40 -0.98 10.61
CA GLY A 117 32.05 -2.37 10.31
C GLY A 117 30.73 -2.89 10.90
N PHE A 118 30.06 -2.10 11.75
CA PHE A 118 28.81 -2.48 12.42
C PHE A 118 27.58 -1.94 11.71
N ASP A 119 27.14 -2.65 10.68
CA ASP A 119 25.74 -2.62 10.24
C ASP A 119 24.93 -3.55 11.17
N PRO A 120 23.99 -3.03 11.99
CA PRO A 120 23.21 -3.84 12.93
C PRO A 120 22.37 -4.92 12.23
N TRP A 121 21.83 -4.62 11.05
CA TRP A 121 21.00 -5.55 10.27
C TRP A 121 21.84 -6.72 9.74
N MET A 122 23.00 -6.42 9.14
CA MET A 122 23.93 -7.45 8.67
C MET A 122 24.51 -8.27 9.83
N THR A 123 24.72 -7.67 11.00
CA THR A 123 25.14 -8.38 12.22
C THR A 123 24.06 -9.36 12.69
N TYR A 124 22.80 -8.92 12.77
CA TYR A 124 21.64 -9.77 13.08
C TYR A 124 21.50 -10.95 12.10
N CYS A 125 21.56 -10.68 10.79
CA CYS A 125 21.48 -11.73 9.77
C CYS A 125 22.60 -12.77 9.91
N ARG A 126 23.84 -12.34 10.21
CA ARG A 126 24.98 -13.24 10.45
C ARG A 126 24.81 -14.07 11.73
N LEU A 127 24.29 -13.48 12.81
CA LEU A 127 24.03 -14.18 14.07
C LEU A 127 23.00 -15.30 13.92
N ILE A 128 21.88 -15.09 13.23
CA ILE A 128 20.87 -16.14 13.02
C ILE A 128 21.39 -17.27 12.13
N THR A 129 22.15 -16.89 11.10
CA THR A 129 22.73 -17.85 10.13
C THR A 129 24.09 -18.41 10.55
N PHE A 130 24.47 -18.32 11.84
CA PHE A 130 25.77 -18.78 12.33
C PHE A 130 25.99 -20.29 12.13
N CYS A 131 24.92 -21.07 12.31
CA CYS A 131 24.89 -22.53 12.13
C CYS A 131 25.10 -22.98 10.68
N ILE A 132 25.01 -22.06 9.70
CA ILE A 132 25.24 -22.33 8.28
C ILE A 132 26.37 -21.39 7.80
N PRO A 133 27.65 -21.71 8.07
CA PRO A 133 28.78 -20.92 7.62
C PRO A 133 28.96 -21.00 6.09
N GLY A 134 29.69 -20.05 5.52
CA GLY A 134 29.94 -19.93 4.07
C GLY A 134 30.34 -21.22 3.33
N PRO A 135 31.18 -22.13 3.91
CA PRO A 135 31.50 -23.41 3.28
C PRO A 135 30.29 -24.31 3.02
N ILE A 136 29.32 -24.38 3.94
CA ILE A 136 28.12 -25.22 3.77
C ILE A 136 27.24 -24.67 2.64
N LEU A 137 27.12 -23.34 2.52
CA LEU A 137 26.40 -22.70 1.41
C LEU A 137 27.05 -22.98 0.04
N ARG A 138 28.37 -23.15 -0.02
CA ARG A 138 29.07 -23.58 -1.25
C ARG A 138 28.69 -25.01 -1.63
N CYS A 139 28.66 -25.92 -0.66
CA CYS A 139 28.22 -27.31 -0.89
C CYS A 139 26.75 -27.39 -1.35
N ALA A 140 25.90 -26.45 -0.91
CA ALA A 140 24.53 -26.29 -1.38
C ALA A 140 24.40 -25.52 -2.72
N GLY A 141 25.51 -25.24 -3.43
CA GLY A 141 25.50 -24.60 -4.75
C GLY A 141 25.38 -23.07 -4.76
N ILE A 142 25.48 -22.39 -3.61
CA ILE A 142 25.41 -20.91 -3.53
C ILE A 142 26.82 -20.31 -3.57
N PRO A 143 27.22 -19.63 -4.67
CA PRO A 143 28.56 -19.08 -4.83
C PRO A 143 28.85 -17.93 -3.86
N ASN A 144 30.13 -17.70 -3.58
CA ASN A 144 30.57 -16.65 -2.65
C ASN A 144 30.23 -15.24 -3.15
N GLY A 145 30.02 -14.32 -2.20
CA GLY A 145 29.76 -12.91 -2.48
C GLY A 145 28.28 -12.55 -2.27
N PRO A 146 27.68 -11.68 -3.11
CA PRO A 146 26.37 -11.08 -2.83
C PRO A 146 25.22 -12.09 -2.76
N ALA A 147 25.34 -13.25 -3.40
CA ALA A 147 24.33 -14.31 -3.30
C ALA A 147 24.21 -14.91 -1.89
N GLN A 148 25.33 -15.07 -1.17
CA GLN A 148 25.32 -15.55 0.22
C GLN A 148 24.83 -14.47 1.19
N LEU A 149 25.12 -13.18 0.92
CA LEU A 149 24.57 -12.06 1.71
C LEU A 149 23.05 -12.00 1.54
N ALA A 150 22.55 -12.03 0.31
CA ALA A 150 21.12 -12.07 0.00
C ALA A 150 20.38 -13.25 0.65
N TRP A 151 21.01 -14.43 0.71
CA TRP A 151 20.44 -15.57 1.40
C TRP A 151 20.36 -15.34 2.92
N ARG A 152 21.41 -14.76 3.54
CA ARG A 152 21.39 -14.43 4.98
C ARG A 152 20.36 -13.37 5.32
N GLU A 153 20.24 -12.33 4.50
CA GLU A 153 19.21 -11.29 4.64
C GLU A 153 17.79 -11.87 4.55
N LYS A 154 17.55 -12.79 3.62
CA LYS A 154 16.26 -13.50 3.51
C LYS A 154 15.95 -14.35 4.74
N ILE A 155 16.92 -15.07 5.28
CA ILE A 155 16.72 -15.85 6.52
C ILE A 155 16.48 -14.92 7.71
N GLY A 156 17.19 -13.78 7.81
CA GLY A 156 16.95 -12.75 8.83
C GLY A 156 15.52 -12.20 8.77
N LEU A 157 15.01 -11.88 7.57
CA LEU A 157 13.61 -11.46 7.38
C LEU A 157 12.63 -12.56 7.79
N VAL A 158 12.85 -13.81 7.38
CA VAL A 158 11.97 -14.94 7.75
C VAL A 158 11.97 -15.17 9.26
N SER A 159 13.12 -15.13 9.94
CA SER A 159 13.16 -15.26 11.41
C SER A 159 12.46 -14.12 12.12
N PHE A 160 12.54 -12.89 11.59
CA PHE A 160 11.84 -11.73 12.16
C PHE A 160 10.32 -11.84 11.98
N ILE A 161 9.85 -12.31 10.81
CA ILE A 161 8.44 -12.60 10.55
C ILE A 161 7.95 -13.71 11.48
N LEU A 162 8.69 -14.83 11.61
CA LEU A 162 8.34 -15.93 12.51
C LEU A 162 8.31 -15.48 13.98
N PHE A 163 9.24 -14.61 14.39
CA PHE A 163 9.22 -14.01 15.73
C PHE A 163 7.96 -13.17 15.97
N ILE A 164 7.60 -12.28 15.04
CA ILE A 164 6.37 -11.47 15.14
C ILE A 164 5.12 -12.36 15.15
N MET A 165 5.05 -13.37 14.27
CA MET A 165 3.94 -14.33 14.26
C MET A 165 3.86 -15.13 15.56
N GLY A 166 5.01 -15.51 16.14
CA GLY A 166 5.10 -16.14 17.46
C GLY A 166 4.61 -15.22 18.58
N CYS A 167 5.00 -13.94 18.58
CA CYS A 167 4.51 -12.94 19.53
C CYS A 167 2.99 -12.72 19.40
N VAL A 168 2.46 -12.64 18.18
CA VAL A 168 1.01 -12.52 17.95
C VAL A 168 0.28 -13.78 18.43
N GLY A 169 0.76 -14.97 18.07
CA GLY A 169 0.18 -16.25 18.53
C GLY A 169 0.24 -16.43 20.05
N PHE A 170 1.32 -15.95 20.69
CA PHE A 170 1.43 -15.90 22.15
C PHE A 170 0.39 -14.93 22.73
N LEU A 171 0.26 -13.72 22.19
CA LEU A 171 -0.75 -12.76 22.66
C LEU A 171 -2.19 -13.25 22.50
N THR A 172 -2.50 -14.02 21.45
CA THR A 172 -3.86 -14.54 21.22
C THR A 172 -4.19 -15.80 22.00
N PHE A 173 -3.23 -16.69 22.28
CA PHE A 173 -3.50 -18.02 22.87
C PHE A 173 -2.72 -18.32 24.17
N GLY A 174 -1.50 -17.80 24.32
CA GLY A 174 -0.63 -18.09 25.47
C GLY A 174 -0.73 -17.08 26.61
N PHE A 175 -1.04 -15.81 26.32
CA PHE A 175 -1.04 -14.72 27.30
C PHE A 175 -2.06 -14.93 28.41
N THR A 176 -3.24 -15.47 28.09
CA THR A 176 -4.26 -15.88 29.06
C THR A 176 -3.71 -16.94 30.01
N GLN A 177 -3.10 -18.01 29.48
CA GLN A 177 -2.56 -19.13 30.25
C GLN A 177 -1.35 -18.74 31.12
N THR A 178 -0.55 -17.77 30.70
CA THR A 178 0.64 -17.33 31.48
C THR A 178 0.32 -16.36 32.59
N VAL A 179 -0.73 -15.55 32.46
CA VAL A 179 -1.03 -14.45 33.40
C VAL A 179 -2.25 -14.77 34.29
N CYS A 180 -3.12 -15.70 33.88
CA CYS A 180 -4.23 -16.18 34.68
C CYS A 180 -3.85 -17.50 35.40
N PRO A 181 -3.69 -17.51 36.74
CA PRO A 181 -3.37 -18.73 37.47
C PRO A 181 -4.52 -19.73 37.43
N VAL A 182 -4.21 -21.03 37.49
CA VAL A 182 -5.24 -22.08 37.64
C VAL A 182 -5.96 -21.85 38.99
N PRO A 183 -7.29 -21.64 39.00
CA PRO A 183 -8.01 -21.38 40.24
C PRO A 183 -7.94 -22.61 41.16
N PRO A 184 -7.93 -22.42 42.49
CA PRO A 184 -8.04 -23.53 43.42
C PRO A 184 -9.40 -24.23 43.24
N LEU A 185 -9.44 -25.53 43.57
CA LEU A 185 -10.71 -26.25 43.67
C LEU A 185 -11.62 -25.46 44.62
N SER A 186 -12.85 -25.19 44.18
CA SER A 186 -13.74 -24.27 44.88
C SER A 186 -15.20 -24.70 44.69
N VAL A 187 -16.01 -24.45 45.71
CA VAL A 187 -17.41 -24.90 45.81
C VAL A 187 -18.27 -23.70 46.20
N HIS A 188 -19.43 -23.55 45.56
CA HIS A 188 -20.34 -22.44 45.80
C HIS A 188 -20.96 -22.53 47.19
N GLY A 189 -21.01 -21.39 47.88
CA GLY A 189 -21.66 -21.23 49.17
C GLY A 189 -23.12 -21.69 49.14
N GLY A 190 -23.52 -22.47 50.13
CA GLY A 190 -24.87 -23.01 50.26
C GLY A 190 -25.27 -24.15 49.31
N GLN A 191 -24.44 -24.48 48.30
CA GLN A 191 -24.58 -25.67 47.45
C GLN A 191 -23.50 -26.74 47.75
N VAL A 192 -23.00 -26.77 48.99
CA VAL A 192 -21.97 -27.72 49.42
C VAL A 192 -22.55 -29.13 49.53
N SER A 193 -22.06 -30.06 48.70
CA SER A 193 -22.53 -31.45 48.69
C SER A 193 -22.31 -32.15 50.04
N PRO A 194 -23.20 -33.07 50.47
CA PRO A 194 -23.07 -33.77 51.76
C PRO A 194 -21.79 -34.58 51.98
N GLY A 195 -20.99 -34.83 50.94
CA GLY A 195 -19.67 -35.46 51.03
C GLY A 195 -18.55 -34.55 51.58
N TYR A 196 -18.85 -33.26 51.81
CA TYR A 196 -17.92 -32.27 52.34
C TYR A 196 -18.33 -31.81 53.74
N LEU A 197 -17.34 -31.43 54.56
CA LEU A 197 -17.49 -30.71 55.82
C LEU A 197 -16.81 -29.34 55.71
N ILE A 198 -17.46 -28.26 56.15
CA ILE A 198 -16.87 -26.92 56.10
C ILE A 198 -16.12 -26.63 57.41
N ILE A 199 -14.91 -26.08 57.34
CA ILE A 199 -14.16 -25.54 58.48
C ILE A 199 -13.45 -24.25 58.04
N ASN A 200 -13.71 -23.14 58.71
CA ASN A 200 -13.12 -21.81 58.50
C ASN A 200 -13.15 -21.34 57.02
N GLY A 201 -14.25 -21.61 56.32
CA GLY A 201 -14.45 -21.29 54.89
C GLY A 201 -13.79 -22.24 53.89
N TRP A 202 -13.29 -23.40 54.33
CA TRP A 202 -12.76 -24.47 53.48
C TRP A 202 -13.63 -25.73 53.57
N ALA A 203 -13.99 -26.29 52.42
CA ALA A 203 -14.75 -27.53 52.29
C ALA A 203 -13.80 -28.72 52.14
N TYR A 204 -13.86 -29.62 53.11
CA TYR A 204 -13.02 -30.81 53.24
C TYR A 204 -13.80 -32.07 52.83
N MET A 205 -13.32 -32.81 51.82
CA MET A 205 -13.99 -34.02 51.35
C MET A 205 -13.71 -35.21 52.28
N LEU A 206 -14.67 -35.55 53.15
CA LEU A 206 -14.52 -36.61 54.17
C LEU A 206 -15.30 -37.89 53.84
N ALA A 207 -15.84 -38.01 52.61
CA ALA A 207 -16.67 -39.15 52.19
C ALA A 207 -15.98 -40.53 52.38
N GLU A 208 -14.66 -40.61 52.18
CA GLU A 208 -13.87 -41.83 52.42
C GLU A 208 -13.19 -41.89 53.79
N TRP A 209 -13.23 -40.80 54.56
CA TRP A 209 -12.46 -40.66 55.80
C TRP A 209 -13.26 -41.12 57.03
N GLU A 210 -12.57 -41.72 58.00
CA GLU A 210 -13.15 -42.22 59.25
C GLU A 210 -12.53 -41.47 60.43
N HIS A 211 -13.37 -41.02 61.36
CA HIS A 211 -12.90 -40.28 62.52
C HIS A 211 -12.34 -41.23 63.59
N PRO A 212 -11.21 -40.88 64.25
CA PRO A 212 -10.69 -41.65 65.37
C PRO A 212 -11.70 -41.71 66.54
N VAL A 213 -11.55 -42.68 67.45
CA VAL A 213 -12.47 -42.84 68.61
C VAL A 213 -12.65 -41.51 69.37
N GLY A 214 -13.90 -41.13 69.63
CA GLY A 214 -14.24 -39.78 70.12
C GLY A 214 -15.72 -39.60 70.46
N PRO A 215 -16.58 -39.12 69.53
CA PRO A 215 -18.02 -38.94 69.79
C PRO A 215 -18.81 -40.26 69.80
N THR A 216 -18.21 -41.33 69.25
CA THR A 216 -18.67 -42.72 69.32
C THR A 216 -17.52 -43.59 69.82
N ASP A 217 -17.83 -44.69 70.52
CA ASP A 217 -16.84 -45.66 71.01
C ASP A 217 -16.11 -46.42 69.88
N GLU A 218 -16.64 -46.34 68.66
CA GLU A 218 -16.08 -46.91 67.43
C GLU A 218 -15.64 -45.82 66.43
N THR A 219 -14.74 -46.17 65.50
CA THR A 219 -14.34 -45.32 64.38
C THR A 219 -15.47 -45.22 63.35
N THR A 220 -16.09 -44.04 63.23
CA THR A 220 -17.26 -43.81 62.36
C THR A 220 -17.02 -42.65 61.40
N ASN A 221 -17.75 -42.61 60.28
CA ASN A 221 -17.75 -41.45 59.39
C ASN A 221 -18.82 -40.46 59.83
N ILE A 222 -18.38 -39.26 60.25
CA ILE A 222 -19.21 -38.20 60.83
C ILE A 222 -20.26 -37.66 59.84
N LEU A 223 -20.02 -37.77 58.52
CA LEU A 223 -20.95 -37.24 57.51
C LEU A 223 -22.32 -37.95 57.51
N TYR A 224 -22.38 -39.18 58.00
CA TYR A 224 -23.56 -40.05 58.00
C TYR A 224 -24.17 -40.19 59.41
N PRO A 225 -25.35 -40.84 59.58
CA PRO A 225 -25.91 -41.08 60.90
C PRO A 225 -24.94 -41.89 61.79
N PRO A 226 -24.83 -41.59 63.09
CA PRO A 226 -25.75 -40.76 63.87
C PRO A 226 -25.46 -39.25 63.86
N ILE A 227 -24.30 -38.79 63.37
CA ILE A 227 -23.89 -37.37 63.53
C ILE A 227 -24.39 -36.48 62.37
N ASN A 228 -24.47 -37.00 61.15
CA ASN A 228 -25.00 -36.30 59.96
C ASN A 228 -24.32 -34.94 59.66
N ALA A 229 -23.00 -34.84 59.79
CA ALA A 229 -22.26 -33.60 59.56
C ALA A 229 -22.10 -33.20 58.07
N GLY A 230 -22.68 -33.96 57.14
CA GLY A 230 -22.58 -33.70 55.70
C GLY A 230 -23.14 -32.33 55.29
N GLY A 231 -22.30 -31.49 54.67
CA GLY A 231 -22.65 -30.13 54.27
C GLY A 231 -22.81 -29.12 55.42
N MET A 232 -22.50 -29.52 56.65
CA MET A 232 -22.49 -28.63 57.82
C MET A 232 -21.14 -27.93 57.98
N ASP A 233 -21.13 -26.90 58.82
CA ASP A 233 -19.92 -26.18 59.20
C ASP A 233 -19.51 -26.54 60.64
N ALA A 234 -18.25 -26.94 60.78
CA ALA A 234 -17.61 -27.41 62.00
C ALA A 234 -16.59 -26.42 62.57
N SER A 235 -16.53 -25.18 62.07
CA SER A 235 -15.59 -24.13 62.53
C SER A 235 -15.59 -23.96 64.05
N PHE A 236 -16.76 -24.01 64.69
CA PHE A 236 -16.89 -23.87 66.15
C PHE A 236 -16.33 -25.06 66.95
N LEU A 237 -16.06 -26.22 66.33
CA LEU A 237 -15.39 -27.35 66.97
C LEU A 237 -13.86 -27.18 67.02
N PHE A 238 -13.30 -26.31 66.17
CA PHE A 238 -11.85 -26.10 65.97
C PHE A 238 -11.40 -24.67 66.34
N GLN A 239 -11.99 -24.10 67.41
CA GLN A 239 -11.62 -22.76 67.90
C GLN A 239 -10.16 -22.70 68.39
N THR A 240 -9.44 -21.65 67.96
CA THR A 240 -8.03 -21.36 68.28
C THR A 240 -7.85 -19.98 68.90
N LEU A 241 -6.78 -19.79 69.69
CA LEU A 241 -6.42 -18.46 70.19
C LEU A 241 -5.80 -17.64 69.06
N HIS A 242 -6.40 -16.49 68.77
CA HIS A 242 -5.86 -15.49 67.84
C HIS A 242 -5.44 -14.26 68.65
N PRO A 243 -4.16 -13.84 68.63
CA PRO A 243 -3.68 -12.70 69.42
C PRO A 243 -4.38 -11.38 69.05
N GLU A 244 -4.95 -11.29 67.85
CA GLU A 244 -5.78 -10.17 67.41
C GLU A 244 -7.12 -10.08 68.18
N CYS A 245 -7.61 -11.20 68.71
CA CYS A 245 -8.88 -11.28 69.45
C CYS A 245 -8.76 -11.04 70.96
N ASP A 246 -7.56 -11.11 71.54
CA ASP A 246 -7.33 -10.97 72.98
C ASP A 246 -7.78 -9.62 73.56
N SER A 247 -7.87 -8.59 72.70
CA SER A 247 -8.34 -7.25 73.07
C SER A 247 -9.81 -6.98 72.72
N VAL A 248 -10.49 -7.96 72.11
CA VAL A 248 -11.85 -7.86 71.55
C VAL A 248 -12.84 -8.71 72.35
N PHE A 249 -12.44 -9.93 72.70
CA PHE A 249 -13.26 -10.87 73.49
C PHE A 249 -12.68 -11.09 74.88
N ILE A 250 -13.53 -11.19 75.89
CA ILE A 250 -13.13 -11.48 77.28
C ILE A 250 -13.15 -13.00 77.48
N PRO A 251 -12.01 -13.64 77.82
CA PRO A 251 -11.98 -15.10 78.05
C PRO A 251 -12.69 -15.49 79.35
N LEU A 252 -13.80 -16.21 79.22
CA LEU A 252 -14.59 -16.70 80.36
C LEU A 252 -13.96 -17.96 80.99
N GLN A 253 -13.08 -17.66 81.96
CA GLN A 253 -12.38 -18.54 82.92
C GLN A 253 -11.18 -19.38 82.41
N GLN A 254 -10.11 -19.37 83.22
CA GLN A 254 -8.94 -20.26 83.19
C GLN A 254 -8.31 -20.58 81.82
N GLY A 255 -8.08 -19.55 80.99
CA GLY A 255 -7.07 -19.60 79.93
C GLY A 255 -7.39 -20.49 78.71
N GLN A 256 -8.65 -20.86 78.49
CA GLN A 256 -9.08 -21.51 77.24
C GLN A 256 -10.11 -20.64 76.49
N PRO A 257 -9.81 -20.19 75.25
CA PRO A 257 -10.69 -19.33 74.48
C PRO A 257 -11.81 -20.15 73.84
N ILE A 258 -13.03 -19.99 74.34
CA ILE A 258 -14.24 -20.57 73.76
C ILE A 258 -15.28 -19.45 73.69
N TYR A 259 -15.51 -18.96 72.49
CA TYR A 259 -16.44 -17.86 72.22
C TYR A 259 -17.80 -18.41 71.77
N PHE A 260 -17.79 -19.43 70.91
CA PHE A 260 -19.00 -20.08 70.39
C PHE A 260 -19.22 -21.47 71.01
N PRO A 261 -20.47 -21.98 71.08
CA PRO A 261 -20.76 -23.33 71.56
C PRO A 261 -20.12 -24.38 70.66
N CYS A 262 -19.63 -25.47 71.25
CA CYS A 262 -18.91 -26.55 70.57
C CYS A 262 -19.88 -27.47 69.79
N GLN A 263 -20.48 -26.96 68.72
CA GLN A 263 -21.45 -27.68 67.89
C GLN A 263 -21.27 -27.40 66.39
N LEU A 264 -21.80 -28.31 65.56
CA LEU A 264 -21.97 -28.08 64.13
C LEU A 264 -23.05 -27.01 63.90
N PHE A 265 -22.88 -26.15 62.90
CA PHE A 265 -23.91 -25.22 62.46
C PHE A 265 -24.28 -25.41 60.98
N ASN A 266 -25.51 -25.06 60.62
CA ASN A 266 -25.99 -25.15 59.25
C ASN A 266 -25.72 -23.82 58.54
N PRO A 267 -24.87 -23.78 57.49
CA PRO A 267 -24.56 -22.53 56.77
C PRO A 267 -25.80 -21.88 56.12
N ASN A 268 -26.81 -22.68 55.76
CA ASN A 268 -28.03 -22.22 55.08
C ASN A 268 -29.16 -21.79 56.04
N LYS A 269 -29.05 -22.15 57.33
CA LYS A 269 -30.03 -21.80 58.37
C LYS A 269 -29.28 -21.28 59.59
N THR A 270 -28.82 -20.04 59.49
CA THR A 270 -28.03 -19.37 60.53
C THR A 270 -28.93 -18.76 61.60
N GLU A 271 -29.68 -19.64 62.27
CA GLU A 271 -30.38 -19.35 63.52
C GLU A 271 -29.36 -19.30 64.67
N ALA A 272 -29.44 -18.25 65.50
CA ALA A 272 -28.52 -18.09 66.62
C ALA A 272 -28.74 -19.21 67.66
N PRO A 273 -27.68 -19.89 68.14
CA PRO A 273 -27.80 -20.85 69.23
C PRO A 273 -28.39 -20.20 70.48
N LEU A 274 -29.20 -20.98 71.21
CA LEU A 274 -29.85 -20.50 72.44
C LEU A 274 -28.80 -20.22 73.52
N SER A 275 -28.96 -19.12 74.27
CA SER A 275 -27.98 -18.68 75.29
C SER A 275 -27.64 -19.72 76.37
N SER A 276 -28.51 -20.73 76.56
CA SER A 276 -28.27 -21.88 77.44
C SER A 276 -27.27 -22.92 76.89
N GLN A 277 -27.04 -22.97 75.57
CA GLN A 277 -26.14 -23.94 74.92
C GLN A 277 -24.66 -23.56 75.04
N PHE A 278 -24.35 -22.28 75.31
CA PHE A 278 -22.98 -21.75 75.43
C PHE A 278 -22.16 -22.31 76.60
N MET A 279 -22.81 -22.99 77.57
CA MET A 279 -22.12 -23.66 78.67
C MET A 279 -21.70 -25.10 78.33
N ASN A 280 -22.19 -25.69 77.23
CA ASN A 280 -21.83 -27.04 76.85
C ASN A 280 -20.55 -27.05 76.00
N ARG A 281 -19.44 -27.50 76.59
CA ARG A 281 -18.08 -27.47 76.01
C ARG A 281 -17.54 -28.85 75.58
N THR A 282 -18.34 -29.91 75.67
CA THR A 282 -17.86 -31.31 75.51
C THR A 282 -17.49 -31.69 74.07
N GLY A 283 -17.90 -30.91 73.06
CA GLY A 283 -17.66 -31.22 71.64
C GLY A 283 -16.39 -30.65 71.02
N CYS A 284 -15.63 -29.76 71.69
CA CYS A 284 -14.52 -29.05 71.04
C CYS A 284 -13.20 -29.86 70.98
N HIS A 285 -12.49 -29.76 69.87
CA HIS A 285 -11.23 -30.48 69.61
C HIS A 285 -9.99 -29.74 70.17
N PHE A 286 -9.79 -29.82 71.48
CA PHE A 286 -8.59 -29.25 72.14
C PHE A 286 -7.36 -30.17 72.15
N SER A 287 -7.50 -31.45 71.81
CA SER A 287 -6.38 -32.40 71.88
C SER A 287 -5.32 -32.08 70.82
N THR A 288 -4.04 -32.21 71.21
CA THR A 288 -2.90 -31.98 70.32
C THR A 288 -2.93 -32.89 69.09
N ASN A 289 -3.44 -34.12 69.23
CA ASN A 289 -3.60 -35.05 68.11
C ASN A 289 -4.65 -34.56 67.09
N ALA A 290 -5.80 -34.03 67.55
CA ALA A 290 -6.83 -33.52 66.65
C ALA A 290 -6.37 -32.26 65.89
N ARG A 291 -5.64 -31.36 66.56
CA ARG A 291 -5.04 -30.18 65.93
C ARG A 291 -3.97 -30.56 64.89
N ASN A 292 -3.03 -31.44 65.26
CA ASN A 292 -2.03 -31.97 64.33
C ASN A 292 -2.61 -32.79 63.16
N LEU A 293 -3.87 -33.27 63.25
CA LEU A 293 -4.60 -33.87 62.13
C LEU A 293 -5.22 -32.81 61.22
N TYR A 294 -5.88 -31.81 61.80
CA TYR A 294 -6.43 -30.67 61.06
C TYR A 294 -5.36 -29.88 60.28
N ASP A 295 -4.23 -29.58 60.92
CA ASP A 295 -3.08 -28.89 60.29
C ASP A 295 -2.54 -29.70 59.10
N ARG A 296 -2.54 -31.03 59.19
CA ARG A 296 -2.16 -31.92 58.07
C ARG A 296 -3.20 -31.90 56.94
N PHE A 297 -4.49 -31.87 57.24
CA PHE A 297 -5.51 -31.71 56.20
C PHE A 297 -5.40 -30.36 55.48
N GLN A 298 -5.00 -29.30 56.19
CA GLN A 298 -4.77 -27.98 55.60
C GLN A 298 -3.52 -27.93 54.70
N ILE A 299 -2.43 -28.62 55.05
CA ILE A 299 -1.15 -28.57 54.31
C ILE A 299 -1.03 -29.66 53.23
N GLN A 300 -1.38 -30.90 53.56
CA GLN A 300 -1.16 -32.09 52.71
C GLN A 300 -2.43 -32.61 52.03
N GLY A 301 -3.60 -32.27 52.57
CA GLY A 301 -4.90 -32.79 52.12
C GLY A 301 -5.34 -34.04 52.90
N ILE A 302 -6.51 -34.56 52.56
CA ILE A 302 -7.15 -35.70 53.23
C ILE A 302 -6.75 -37.01 52.53
N PRO A 303 -6.24 -38.02 53.25
CA PRO A 303 -5.82 -39.28 52.65
C PRO A 303 -7.01 -40.09 52.14
N LYS A 304 -6.91 -40.61 50.90
CA LYS A 304 -7.89 -41.51 50.28
C LYS A 304 -7.68 -42.96 50.67
N LYS A 305 -8.75 -43.76 50.64
CA LYS A 305 -8.67 -45.23 50.77
C LYS A 305 -7.98 -45.86 49.55
N THR A 306 -8.07 -45.22 48.39
CA THR A 306 -7.39 -45.65 47.15
C THR A 306 -5.94 -45.17 47.02
N GLY A 307 -5.40 -44.46 48.02
CA GLY A 307 -4.12 -43.77 47.95
C GLY A 307 -4.20 -42.39 47.28
N GLY A 308 -3.30 -41.49 47.70
CA GLY A 308 -3.32 -40.06 47.34
C GLY A 308 -4.05 -39.19 48.36
N PHE A 309 -4.11 -37.89 48.09
CA PHE A 309 -4.72 -36.88 48.96
C PHE A 309 -5.75 -36.02 48.21
N ASP A 310 -6.92 -35.80 48.80
CA ASP A 310 -7.85 -34.75 48.36
C ASP A 310 -7.45 -33.40 48.96
N LYS A 311 -7.34 -32.39 48.10
CA LYS A 311 -7.13 -31.00 48.53
C LYS A 311 -8.47 -30.41 49.02
N ALA A 312 -8.42 -29.63 50.09
CA ALA A 312 -9.56 -28.84 50.52
C ALA A 312 -10.01 -27.88 49.40
N ALA A 313 -11.32 -27.77 49.19
CA ALA A 313 -11.89 -26.81 48.27
C ALA A 313 -12.20 -25.50 49.00
N ARG A 314 -11.99 -24.36 48.35
CA ARG A 314 -12.33 -23.04 48.91
C ARG A 314 -13.85 -22.80 48.77
N VAL A 315 -14.55 -22.47 49.85
CA VAL A 315 -15.95 -22.04 49.74
C VAL A 315 -15.99 -20.62 49.19
N PHE A 316 -16.62 -20.43 48.04
CA PHE A 316 -16.76 -19.12 47.41
C PHE A 316 -18.22 -18.68 47.32
N TYR A 317 -18.44 -17.36 47.32
CA TYR A 317 -19.73 -16.77 46.99
C TYR A 317 -19.51 -15.65 45.97
N ASP A 318 -20.52 -15.43 45.15
CA ASP A 318 -20.56 -14.32 44.20
C ASP A 318 -21.03 -13.03 44.88
N TRP A 319 -20.78 -11.88 44.25
CA TRP A 319 -21.22 -10.59 44.79
C TRP A 319 -22.75 -10.49 44.95
N GLU A 320 -23.51 -11.14 44.07
CA GLU A 320 -24.96 -11.15 44.15
C GLU A 320 -25.47 -12.01 45.32
N ASP A 321 -24.74 -13.03 45.78
CA ASP A 321 -25.07 -13.78 47.01
C ASP A 321 -24.90 -12.89 48.25
N VAL A 322 -23.80 -12.15 48.31
CA VAL A 322 -23.52 -11.21 49.43
C VAL A 322 -24.59 -10.12 49.48
N LYS A 323 -25.00 -9.60 48.33
CA LYS A 323 -26.00 -8.52 48.21
C LYS A 323 -27.45 -9.00 48.42
N SER A 324 -27.75 -10.27 48.14
CA SER A 324 -29.07 -10.86 48.36
C SER A 324 -29.24 -11.53 49.73
N GLY A 325 -28.14 -11.84 50.43
CA GLY A 325 -28.15 -12.47 51.74
C GLY A 325 -28.25 -11.47 52.90
N ASP A 326 -29.25 -11.67 53.78
CA ASP A 326 -29.52 -10.84 54.97
C ASP A 326 -28.45 -10.87 56.08
N SER A 327 -27.30 -11.54 55.87
CA SER A 327 -26.33 -11.83 56.94
C SER A 327 -24.87 -11.67 56.55
N LEU A 328 -24.57 -11.51 55.27
CA LEU A 328 -23.20 -11.54 54.75
C LEU A 328 -22.62 -10.13 54.59
N ALA A 329 -21.33 -9.99 54.91
CA ALA A 329 -20.53 -8.81 54.60
C ALA A 329 -19.12 -9.24 54.18
N VAL A 330 -18.44 -8.41 53.38
CA VAL A 330 -17.08 -8.72 52.89
C VAL A 330 -16.05 -7.89 53.66
N TYR A 331 -14.92 -8.51 54.00
CA TYR A 331 -13.74 -7.82 54.52
C TYR A 331 -12.47 -8.45 53.94
N ASN A 332 -11.67 -7.66 53.24
CA ASN A 332 -10.39 -8.07 52.64
C ASN A 332 -10.47 -9.34 51.77
N GLY A 333 -11.61 -9.55 51.09
CA GLY A 333 -11.90 -10.74 50.28
C GLY A 333 -12.46 -11.94 51.05
N ASP A 334 -12.49 -11.90 52.38
CA ASP A 334 -13.17 -12.89 53.22
C ASP A 334 -14.64 -12.51 53.42
N ILE A 335 -15.51 -13.52 53.53
CA ILE A 335 -16.94 -13.36 53.75
C ILE A 335 -17.27 -13.70 55.20
N LEU A 336 -17.87 -12.73 55.86
CA LEU A 336 -18.20 -12.75 57.28
C LEU A 336 -19.72 -12.85 57.44
N ASN A 337 -20.18 -13.72 58.34
CA ASN A 337 -21.59 -13.78 58.71
C ASN A 337 -21.84 -12.95 59.98
N LEU A 338 -22.39 -11.75 59.80
CA LEU A 338 -22.63 -10.79 60.88
C LEU A 338 -23.71 -11.27 61.89
N LYS A 339 -24.63 -12.16 61.48
CA LYS A 339 -25.62 -12.75 62.41
C LYS A 339 -24.98 -13.67 63.44
N LEU A 340 -23.79 -14.21 63.18
CA LEU A 340 -23.04 -14.98 64.19
C LEU A 340 -22.58 -14.10 65.37
N LEU A 341 -22.24 -12.82 65.13
CA LEU A 341 -21.91 -11.90 66.24
C LEU A 341 -23.11 -11.60 67.13
N LEU A 342 -24.32 -11.47 66.55
CA LEU A 342 -25.56 -11.27 67.30
C LEU A 342 -25.91 -12.46 68.21
N SER A 343 -25.34 -13.65 67.97
CA SER A 343 -25.55 -14.80 68.85
C SER A 343 -24.75 -14.72 70.16
N LEU A 344 -23.68 -13.92 70.21
CA LEU A 344 -22.84 -13.78 71.39
C LEU A 344 -23.48 -12.81 72.40
N PRO A 345 -23.61 -13.17 73.69
CA PRO A 345 -24.06 -12.25 74.71
C PRO A 345 -23.13 -11.04 74.83
N SER A 346 -23.69 -9.86 75.11
CA SER A 346 -22.91 -8.60 75.24
C SER A 346 -21.79 -8.67 76.29
N THR A 347 -21.87 -9.59 77.25
CA THR A 347 -20.84 -9.85 78.27
C THR A 347 -19.57 -10.51 77.74
N TYR A 348 -19.56 -11.02 76.50
CA TYR A 348 -18.38 -11.65 75.88
C TYR A 348 -17.44 -10.61 75.23
N PHE A 349 -17.93 -9.41 74.95
CA PHE A 349 -17.18 -8.37 74.25
C PHE A 349 -16.48 -7.43 75.23
N GLY A 350 -15.17 -7.23 75.04
CA GLY A 350 -14.38 -6.20 75.73
C GLY A 350 -14.51 -4.85 75.03
N THR A 351 -15.73 -4.31 74.94
CA THR A 351 -16.02 -3.15 74.08
C THR A 351 -15.22 -1.91 74.47
N ARG A 352 -14.36 -1.45 73.55
CA ARG A 352 -13.84 -0.08 73.56
C ARG A 352 -14.93 0.85 73.03
N PRO A 353 -15.25 1.98 73.69
CA PRO A 353 -16.32 2.87 73.23
C PRO A 353 -16.01 3.46 71.85
N GLY A 354 -16.91 3.25 70.89
CA GLY A 354 -16.74 3.62 69.48
C GLY A 354 -16.11 2.53 68.60
N GLY A 355 -16.15 1.27 69.03
CA GLY A 355 -15.67 0.11 68.24
C GLY A 355 -16.50 -0.18 66.98
N LEU A 356 -15.92 -0.94 66.06
CA LEU A 356 -16.60 -1.46 64.87
C LEU A 356 -17.73 -2.43 65.26
N ILE A 357 -17.45 -3.33 66.20
CA ILE A 357 -18.40 -4.33 66.69
C ILE A 357 -19.58 -3.66 67.39
N GLU A 358 -19.34 -2.64 68.22
CA GLU A 358 -20.40 -1.84 68.85
C GLU A 358 -21.31 -1.19 67.77
N SER A 359 -20.71 -0.63 66.73
CA SER A 359 -21.45 -0.04 65.60
C SER A 359 -22.29 -1.08 64.84
N ILE A 360 -21.74 -2.26 64.56
CA ILE A 360 -22.45 -3.36 63.88
C ILE A 360 -23.58 -3.92 64.74
N LEU A 361 -23.35 -4.14 66.03
CA LEU A 361 -24.37 -4.61 66.98
C LEU A 361 -25.51 -3.60 67.15
N SER A 362 -25.24 -2.30 66.98
CA SER A 362 -26.28 -1.26 67.05
C SER A 362 -27.21 -1.23 65.85
N ASN A 363 -26.71 -1.47 64.64
CA ASN A 363 -27.46 -1.40 63.37
C ASN A 363 -26.80 -2.28 62.28
N ILE A 364 -27.17 -3.56 62.23
CA ILE A 364 -26.58 -4.55 61.32
C ILE A 364 -26.88 -4.25 59.83
N ASP A 365 -28.08 -3.75 59.51
CA ASP A 365 -28.54 -3.47 58.14
C ASP A 365 -27.69 -2.42 57.41
N ASN A 366 -26.95 -1.60 58.15
CA ASN A 366 -26.01 -0.64 57.58
C ASN A 366 -24.74 -1.30 57.00
N TYR A 367 -24.45 -2.54 57.38
CA TYR A 367 -23.20 -3.25 57.10
C TYR A 367 -23.38 -4.56 56.30
N VAL A 368 -24.57 -5.16 56.33
CA VAL A 368 -24.94 -6.30 55.47
C VAL A 368 -24.92 -5.89 53.98
N GLY A 369 -24.54 -6.83 53.11
CA GLY A 369 -24.53 -6.64 51.65
C GLY A 369 -23.47 -5.67 51.14
N LYS A 370 -22.44 -5.36 51.94
CA LYS A 370 -21.40 -4.37 51.63
C LYS A 370 -19.99 -4.91 51.88
N ASP A 371 -19.03 -4.31 51.19
CA ASP A 371 -17.61 -4.46 51.48
C ASP A 371 -17.18 -3.45 52.54
N LEU A 372 -16.79 -3.96 53.70
CA LEU A 372 -16.36 -3.19 54.87
C LEU A 372 -14.91 -2.69 54.73
N THR A 373 -14.13 -3.25 53.80
CA THR A 373 -12.68 -2.99 53.67
C THR A 373 -12.36 -1.50 53.54
N MET A 374 -13.08 -0.79 52.67
CA MET A 374 -12.88 0.65 52.49
C MET A 374 -13.37 1.46 53.70
N THR A 375 -14.48 1.06 54.32
CA THR A 375 -15.06 1.74 55.50
C THR A 375 -14.15 1.61 56.73
N ILE A 376 -13.50 0.47 56.92
CA ILE A 376 -12.53 0.22 57.99
C ILE A 376 -11.24 1.00 57.71
N ASN A 377 -10.69 0.92 56.49
CA ASN A 377 -9.49 1.66 56.09
C ASN A 377 -9.67 3.19 56.21
N ALA A 378 -10.85 3.73 55.90
CA ALA A 378 -11.16 5.15 56.05
C ALA A 378 -11.18 5.61 57.53
N ASN A 379 -11.58 4.74 58.46
CA ASN A 379 -11.62 5.07 59.89
C ASN A 379 -10.31 4.78 60.65
N ARG A 380 -9.36 4.09 60.01
CA ARG A 380 -8.00 3.83 60.52
C ARG A 380 -7.29 5.07 61.06
N ALA A 381 -7.54 6.24 60.46
CA ALA A 381 -6.94 7.51 60.88
C ALA A 381 -7.48 8.07 62.22
N LYS A 382 -8.58 7.53 62.76
CA LYS A 382 -9.21 7.97 64.02
C LYS A 382 -8.96 7.01 65.19
N SER A 383 -8.86 5.71 64.93
CA SER A 383 -8.57 4.67 65.92
C SER A 383 -8.13 3.39 65.20
N ASN A 384 -7.08 2.73 65.68
CA ASN A 384 -6.65 1.42 65.16
C ASN A 384 -7.61 0.28 65.54
N SER A 385 -8.55 0.50 66.47
CA SER A 385 -9.43 -0.55 66.99
C SER A 385 -10.27 -1.24 65.90
N TRP A 386 -10.72 -0.51 64.88
CA TRP A 386 -11.55 -1.10 63.81
C TRP A 386 -10.79 -2.10 62.94
N GLU A 387 -9.47 -1.96 62.78
CA GLU A 387 -8.64 -2.92 62.04
C GLU A 387 -8.35 -4.17 62.88
N GLU A 388 -8.15 -4.01 64.19
CA GLU A 388 -7.98 -5.10 65.16
C GLU A 388 -9.28 -5.94 65.27
N GLU A 389 -10.42 -5.28 65.49
CA GLU A 389 -11.75 -5.91 65.56
C GLU A 389 -12.11 -6.63 64.25
N ALA A 390 -11.85 -6.02 63.09
CA ALA A 390 -12.14 -6.65 61.80
C ALA A 390 -11.25 -7.88 61.52
N LYS A 391 -9.97 -7.86 61.91
CA LYS A 391 -9.10 -9.04 61.83
C LYS A 391 -9.60 -10.17 62.74
N CYS A 392 -10.02 -9.85 63.97
CA CYS A 392 -10.61 -10.82 64.87
C CYS A 392 -11.91 -11.42 64.29
N MET A 393 -12.79 -10.61 63.70
CA MET A 393 -13.98 -11.09 62.97
C MET A 393 -13.59 -12.02 61.80
N SER A 394 -12.57 -11.66 61.01
CA SER A 394 -12.06 -12.51 59.91
C SER A 394 -11.53 -13.87 60.37
N ALA A 395 -11.10 -13.99 61.63
CA ALA A 395 -10.66 -15.25 62.22
C ALA A 395 -11.78 -16.08 62.87
N THR A 396 -12.93 -15.46 63.22
CA THR A 396 -13.94 -16.07 64.11
C THR A 396 -15.31 -16.30 63.47
N ILE A 397 -15.73 -15.49 62.49
CA ILE A 397 -17.06 -15.56 61.84
C ILE A 397 -16.99 -15.71 60.31
N LYS A 398 -15.84 -16.17 59.80
CA LYS A 398 -15.58 -16.39 58.38
C LYS A 398 -16.30 -17.65 57.88
N VAL A 399 -17.09 -17.49 56.82
CA VAL A 399 -17.86 -18.59 56.18
C VAL A 399 -17.33 -18.92 54.78
N GLY A 400 -16.55 -18.03 54.16
CA GLY A 400 -15.95 -18.28 52.84
C GLY A 400 -15.08 -17.13 52.37
N SER A 401 -14.78 -17.10 51.08
CA SER A 401 -14.08 -16.00 50.40
C SER A 401 -14.85 -15.55 49.16
N MET A 402 -14.84 -14.26 48.84
CA MET A 402 -15.46 -13.74 47.62
C MET A 402 -14.72 -14.24 46.37
N ASP A 403 -15.45 -14.62 45.30
CA ASP A 403 -14.78 -14.85 44.02
C ASP A 403 -14.35 -13.52 43.39
N THR A 404 -13.09 -13.46 43.00
CA THR A 404 -12.47 -12.24 42.46
C THR A 404 -11.56 -12.61 41.30
N ILE A 405 -11.85 -12.05 40.13
CA ILE A 405 -11.01 -12.21 38.95
C ILE A 405 -9.66 -11.57 39.24
N SER A 406 -8.57 -12.34 39.15
CA SER A 406 -7.23 -11.79 39.40
C SER A 406 -6.91 -10.65 38.42
N LEU A 407 -6.12 -9.68 38.89
CA LEU A 407 -5.61 -8.57 38.05
C LEU A 407 -4.99 -9.07 36.75
N GLY A 408 -4.35 -10.26 36.79
CA GLY A 408 -3.77 -10.92 35.63
C GLY A 408 -4.79 -11.39 34.60
N CYS A 409 -5.84 -12.09 35.03
CA CYS A 409 -6.93 -12.52 34.14
C CYS A 409 -7.68 -11.29 33.57
N MET A 410 -7.92 -10.24 34.36
CA MET A 410 -8.53 -8.99 33.88
C MET A 410 -7.68 -8.30 32.82
N ALA A 411 -6.37 -8.14 33.06
CA ALA A 411 -5.44 -7.56 32.08
C ALA A 411 -5.42 -8.36 30.77
N SER A 412 -5.48 -9.69 30.86
CA SER A 412 -5.53 -10.57 29.68
C SER A 412 -6.79 -10.36 28.84
N ASN A 413 -7.96 -10.30 29.48
CA ASN A 413 -9.23 -10.03 28.80
C ASN A 413 -9.22 -8.65 28.11
N ILE A 414 -8.68 -7.61 28.77
CA ILE A 414 -8.56 -6.27 28.18
C ILE A 414 -7.68 -6.29 26.93
N VAL A 415 -6.49 -6.91 26.98
CA VAL A 415 -5.58 -7.02 25.82
C VAL A 415 -6.24 -7.79 24.68
N LEU A 416 -6.95 -8.89 24.99
CA LEU A 416 -7.65 -9.69 23.99
C LEU A 416 -8.75 -8.86 23.29
N TYR A 417 -9.65 -8.22 24.03
CA TYR A 417 -10.72 -7.41 23.44
C TYR A 417 -10.19 -6.22 22.63
N VAL A 418 -9.16 -5.50 23.13
CA VAL A 418 -8.54 -4.40 22.39
C VAL A 418 -7.92 -4.90 21.08
N SER A 419 -7.19 -6.02 21.11
CA SER A 419 -6.59 -6.59 19.89
C SER A 419 -7.65 -7.05 18.87
N LEU A 420 -8.74 -7.68 19.34
CA LEU A 420 -9.86 -8.11 18.51
C LEU A 420 -10.53 -6.92 17.81
N ILE A 421 -10.83 -5.84 18.55
CA ILE A 421 -11.44 -4.62 18.01
C ILE A 421 -10.54 -3.99 16.93
N VAL A 422 -9.23 -3.91 17.16
CA VAL A 422 -8.28 -3.35 16.20
C VAL A 422 -8.20 -4.19 14.92
N ILE A 423 -8.07 -5.51 15.04
CA ILE A 423 -7.98 -6.43 13.89
C ILE A 423 -9.28 -6.40 13.08
N LEU A 424 -10.43 -6.55 13.75
CA LEU A 424 -11.75 -6.53 13.12
C LEU A 424 -12.05 -5.16 12.47
N GLY A 425 -11.66 -4.06 13.13
CA GLY A 425 -11.78 -2.71 12.58
C GLY A 425 -11.00 -2.51 11.28
N VAL A 426 -9.75 -2.97 11.21
CA VAL A 426 -8.94 -2.90 9.97
C VAL A 426 -9.55 -3.73 8.84
N ILE A 427 -10.10 -4.92 9.16
CA ILE A 427 -10.78 -5.78 8.19
C ILE A 427 -12.06 -5.11 7.67
N ILE A 428 -12.91 -4.59 8.56
CA ILE A 428 -14.16 -3.90 8.20
C ILE A 428 -13.89 -2.65 7.36
N VAL A 429 -12.89 -1.83 7.71
CA VAL A 429 -12.53 -0.63 6.93
C VAL A 429 -12.04 -1.02 5.53
N LYS A 430 -11.19 -2.05 5.41
CA LYS A 430 -10.76 -2.56 4.09
C LYS A 430 -11.93 -3.11 3.26
N PHE A 431 -12.84 -3.85 3.89
CA PHE A 431 -14.02 -4.41 3.23
C PHE A 431 -15.00 -3.31 2.77
N GLY A 432 -15.29 -2.33 3.63
CA GLY A 432 -16.13 -1.19 3.28
C GLY A 432 -15.54 -0.34 2.15
N LEU A 433 -14.22 -0.10 2.17
CA LEU A 433 -13.53 0.60 1.08
C LEU A 433 -13.55 -0.21 -0.23
N ALA A 434 -13.41 -1.54 -0.17
CA ALA A 434 -13.53 -2.41 -1.33
C ALA A 434 -14.95 -2.38 -1.94
N ILE A 435 -16.00 -2.39 -1.10
CA ILE A 435 -17.39 -2.17 -1.55
C ILE A 435 -17.53 -0.79 -2.19
N ILE A 436 -17.01 0.28 -1.57
CA ILE A 436 -17.09 1.64 -2.12
C ILE A 436 -16.42 1.70 -3.50
N PHE A 437 -15.24 1.11 -3.66
CA PHE A 437 -14.59 1.05 -4.97
C PHE A 437 -15.43 0.26 -5.98
N GLY A 438 -15.83 -0.96 -5.64
CA GLY A 438 -16.57 -1.86 -6.52
C GLY A 438 -17.95 -1.36 -6.93
N TRP A 439 -18.67 -0.69 -6.02
CA TRP A 439 -20.06 -0.26 -6.20
C TRP A 439 -20.22 1.24 -6.52
N PHE A 440 -19.16 2.05 -6.56
CA PHE A 440 -19.30 3.48 -6.90
C PHE A 440 -18.21 4.05 -7.81
N LEU A 441 -16.97 3.53 -7.77
CA LEU A 441 -15.84 4.07 -8.54
C LEU A 441 -15.48 3.23 -9.77
N SER A 442 -15.40 1.90 -9.62
CA SER A 442 -14.86 0.94 -10.61
C SER A 442 -15.50 1.11 -12.00
N TRP A 443 -16.82 1.22 -12.06
CA TRP A 443 -17.57 1.33 -13.31
C TRP A 443 -17.58 2.74 -13.90
N ARG A 444 -17.20 3.77 -13.14
CA ARG A 444 -17.12 5.16 -13.63
C ARG A 444 -15.79 5.43 -14.33
N LEU A 445 -14.74 4.69 -13.97
CA LEU A 445 -13.43 4.72 -14.58
C LEU A 445 -13.45 4.00 -15.95
N GLY A 446 -12.98 4.67 -17.00
CA GLY A 446 -12.81 4.06 -18.33
C GLY A 446 -14.12 3.63 -19.03
N ASN A 447 -15.26 4.21 -18.70
CA ASN A 447 -16.56 3.82 -19.27
C ASN A 447 -16.99 4.68 -20.47
N PHE A 448 -17.66 4.05 -21.44
CA PHE A 448 -18.20 4.68 -22.65
C PHE A 448 -19.72 4.60 -22.75
N LYS A 449 -20.29 3.41 -22.94
CA LYS A 449 -21.74 3.22 -23.17
C LYS A 449 -22.38 2.22 -22.19
N GLU A 450 -21.59 1.31 -21.64
CA GLU A 450 -22.00 0.25 -20.69
C GLU A 450 -22.35 0.82 -19.29
N GLY A 451 -22.12 2.11 -19.06
CA GLY A 451 -22.33 2.78 -17.78
C GLY A 451 -23.79 2.85 -17.32
N SER A 452 -24.78 2.79 -18.21
CA SER A 452 -26.19 2.96 -17.86
C SER A 452 -26.96 1.67 -17.60
N SER A 453 -26.55 0.52 -18.15
CA SER A 453 -27.23 -0.77 -17.94
C SER A 453 -26.31 -1.80 -17.29
N TYR A 454 -26.79 -2.44 -16.22
CA TYR A 454 -26.12 -3.58 -15.60
C TYR A 454 -25.94 -4.76 -16.57
N THR A 455 -26.94 -5.01 -17.43
CA THR A 455 -26.90 -6.14 -18.39
C THR A 455 -25.73 -6.03 -19.37
N ALA A 456 -25.49 -4.84 -19.93
CA ALA A 456 -24.40 -4.59 -20.88
C ALA A 456 -23.01 -4.73 -20.25
N ARG A 457 -22.88 -4.54 -18.92
CA ARG A 457 -21.62 -4.78 -18.20
C ARG A 457 -21.38 -6.27 -18.01
N MET A 458 -22.40 -7.01 -17.57
CA MET A 458 -22.33 -8.47 -17.42
C MET A 458 -22.04 -9.17 -18.76
N GLU A 459 -22.63 -8.67 -19.86
CA GLU A 459 -22.37 -9.15 -21.21
C GLU A 459 -20.90 -8.93 -21.61
N ARG A 460 -20.36 -7.72 -21.44
CA ARG A 460 -18.93 -7.42 -21.70
C ARG A 460 -17.99 -8.21 -20.79
N GLU A 461 -18.31 -8.37 -19.52
CA GLU A 461 -17.50 -9.18 -18.59
C GLU A 461 -17.49 -10.66 -19.01
N ALA A 462 -18.61 -11.19 -19.51
CA ALA A 462 -18.68 -12.53 -20.09
C ALA A 462 -17.91 -12.66 -21.42
N GLU A 463 -17.93 -11.63 -22.29
CA GLU A 463 -17.08 -11.58 -23.50
C GLU A 463 -15.60 -11.62 -23.14
N ILE A 464 -15.17 -10.85 -22.13
CA ILE A 464 -13.79 -10.84 -21.64
C ILE A 464 -13.42 -12.20 -21.07
N GLU A 465 -14.22 -12.79 -20.18
CA GLU A 465 -13.90 -14.11 -19.60
C GLU A 465 -13.82 -15.19 -20.68
N ASN A 466 -14.80 -15.28 -21.59
CA ASN A 466 -14.80 -16.21 -22.72
C ASN A 466 -13.54 -16.05 -23.60
N TRP A 467 -13.12 -14.82 -23.87
CA TRP A 467 -11.89 -14.56 -24.64
C TRP A 467 -10.61 -14.87 -23.86
N THR A 468 -10.60 -14.71 -22.53
CA THR A 468 -9.45 -15.15 -21.70
C THR A 468 -9.33 -16.67 -21.61
N GLU A 469 -10.44 -17.40 -21.67
CA GLU A 469 -10.45 -18.87 -21.76
C GLU A 469 -10.01 -19.32 -23.17
N ASN A 470 -10.54 -18.68 -24.22
CA ASN A 470 -10.27 -18.99 -25.62
C ASN A 470 -9.23 -18.05 -26.24
N MET A 471 -8.01 -17.99 -25.66
CA MET A 471 -6.97 -17.01 -26.05
C MET A 471 -6.56 -17.05 -27.54
N GLN A 472 -6.71 -18.19 -28.20
CA GLN A 472 -6.44 -18.37 -29.64
C GLN A 472 -7.52 -17.76 -30.55
N ALA A 473 -8.71 -17.46 -30.01
CA ALA A 473 -9.76 -16.81 -30.77
C ALA A 473 -9.37 -15.36 -31.14
N THR A 474 -9.79 -14.95 -32.33
CA THR A 474 -9.79 -13.55 -32.76
C THR A 474 -10.49 -12.71 -31.70
N ALA A 475 -9.97 -11.52 -31.42
CA ALA A 475 -10.61 -10.61 -30.49
C ALA A 475 -12.04 -10.26 -30.94
N PRO A 476 -12.96 -9.90 -30.03
CA PRO A 476 -14.25 -9.31 -30.40
C PRO A 476 -14.01 -7.91 -30.98
N LEU A 477 -13.61 -7.87 -32.25
CA LEU A 477 -13.27 -6.65 -32.94
C LEU A 477 -14.55 -5.86 -33.25
N PRO A 478 -14.58 -4.53 -32.98
CA PRO A 478 -15.72 -3.71 -33.34
C PRO A 478 -15.89 -3.74 -34.86
N LYS A 479 -17.12 -3.95 -35.34
CA LYS A 479 -17.45 -3.85 -36.76
C LYS A 479 -16.91 -2.53 -37.29
N LEU A 480 -16.07 -2.61 -38.33
CA LEU A 480 -15.46 -1.44 -38.95
C LEU A 480 -16.57 -0.45 -39.30
N LEU A 481 -16.54 0.72 -38.66
CA LEU A 481 -17.29 1.87 -39.13
C LEU A 481 -16.69 2.22 -40.49
N VAL A 482 -17.33 1.71 -41.55
CA VAL A 482 -17.07 2.13 -42.93
C VAL A 482 -17.06 3.65 -42.90
N GLN A 483 -15.89 4.22 -43.16
CA GLN A 483 -15.67 5.64 -43.18
C GLN A 483 -16.36 6.17 -44.44
N SER A 484 -17.69 6.24 -44.37
CA SER A 484 -18.53 6.59 -45.50
C SER A 484 -18.04 7.92 -46.03
N THR A 485 -17.66 7.92 -47.30
CA THR A 485 -17.25 9.12 -48.02
C THR A 485 -18.33 10.15 -47.79
N MET A 486 -18.02 11.20 -47.02
CA MET A 486 -19.02 12.16 -46.53
C MET A 486 -19.48 13.05 -47.68
N GLN A 487 -20.36 12.51 -48.54
CA GLN A 487 -21.44 13.28 -49.13
C GLN A 487 -22.35 13.73 -47.98
N GLY A 488 -21.88 14.75 -47.27
CA GLY A 488 -22.62 15.36 -46.19
C GLY A 488 -23.90 15.94 -46.76
N ASN A 489 -25.02 15.29 -46.46
CA ASN A 489 -26.35 15.87 -46.67
C ASN A 489 -26.36 17.24 -45.99
N LEU A 490 -26.43 18.30 -46.81
CA LEU A 490 -26.38 19.70 -46.40
C LEU A 490 -27.60 20.03 -45.52
N LYS A 491 -27.50 19.75 -44.22
CA LYS A 491 -28.43 20.27 -43.24
C LYS A 491 -28.35 21.80 -43.27
N ARG A 492 -29.52 22.44 -43.37
CA ARG A 492 -29.71 23.87 -43.58
C ARG A 492 -28.77 24.72 -42.72
N LYS A 493 -28.11 25.71 -43.34
CA LYS A 493 -27.29 26.69 -42.64
C LYS A 493 -28.14 27.43 -41.58
N SER A 494 -27.72 27.36 -40.32
CA SER A 494 -28.20 28.27 -39.28
C SER A 494 -27.75 29.68 -39.62
N VAL A 495 -28.69 30.64 -39.63
CA VAL A 495 -28.41 32.08 -39.86
C VAL A 495 -27.82 32.75 -38.61
N PHE A 496 -27.86 32.08 -37.45
CA PHE A 496 -27.27 32.57 -36.21
C PHE A 496 -25.89 31.94 -35.93
N PRO A 497 -24.91 32.73 -35.42
CA PRO A 497 -23.58 32.22 -35.06
C PRO A 497 -23.66 31.24 -33.88
N GLN A 498 -23.19 30.01 -34.11
CA GLN A 498 -23.17 28.91 -33.14
C GLN A 498 -21.95 28.94 -32.19
N THR A 499 -21.28 30.09 -32.05
CA THR A 499 -20.13 30.26 -31.15
C THR A 499 -20.56 31.04 -29.90
N SER A 500 -20.79 30.32 -28.79
CA SER A 500 -21.03 30.94 -27.49
C SER A 500 -19.72 31.44 -26.86
N ARG A 501 -19.83 32.33 -25.88
CA ARG A 501 -18.70 32.82 -25.05
C ARG A 501 -18.05 31.72 -24.18
N PHE A 502 -18.49 30.46 -24.32
CA PHE A 502 -18.07 29.28 -23.57
C PHE A 502 -17.47 28.17 -24.45
N SER A 503 -17.24 28.40 -25.75
CA SER A 503 -16.47 27.47 -26.57
C SER A 503 -15.05 27.32 -26.00
N ARG A 504 -14.67 26.10 -25.62
CA ARG A 504 -13.35 25.79 -25.06
C ARG A 504 -12.24 26.22 -26.03
N PRO A 505 -11.13 26.81 -25.56
CA PRO A 505 -9.99 27.12 -26.42
C PRO A 505 -9.38 25.85 -27.00
N LEU A 506 -8.87 25.98 -28.24
CA LEU A 506 -8.21 24.89 -28.96
C LEU A 506 -7.03 24.37 -28.13
N HIS A 507 -6.99 23.07 -27.84
CA HIS A 507 -5.75 22.46 -27.32
C HIS A 507 -4.72 22.46 -28.45
N GLY A 508 -3.52 23.00 -28.16
CA GLY A 508 -2.37 23.00 -29.09
C GLY A 508 -2.16 24.24 -29.95
N SER A 509 -3.00 25.29 -29.91
CA SER A 509 -2.76 26.51 -30.71
C SER A 509 -1.81 27.51 -30.02
N THR A 510 -0.51 27.42 -30.29
CA THR A 510 0.51 28.35 -29.78
C THR A 510 0.73 29.56 -30.70
N ARG A 511 -0.12 30.59 -30.61
CA ARG A 511 0.22 31.99 -30.99
C ARG A 511 -0.87 32.99 -30.60
N PHE A 512 -0.58 33.81 -29.59
CA PHE A 512 -1.23 35.11 -29.37
C PHE A 512 -0.15 36.20 -29.38
N ASN A 513 0.16 36.74 -30.56
CA ASN A 513 0.87 38.02 -30.66
C ASN A 513 -0.16 39.14 -30.61
N HIS A 514 0.05 40.09 -29.70
CA HIS A 514 -0.89 41.15 -29.40
C HIS A 514 -0.65 42.37 -30.31
N GLU A 515 -0.95 42.27 -31.60
CA GLU A 515 -0.91 43.43 -32.49
C GLU A 515 -2.24 44.16 -32.52
N LYS A 516 -2.22 45.38 -31.98
CA LYS A 516 -3.26 46.38 -32.18
C LYS A 516 -3.20 46.82 -33.65
N ASN A 517 -4.29 46.66 -34.40
CA ASN A 517 -4.85 47.68 -35.32
C ASN A 517 -5.92 47.07 -36.24
N ALA A 518 -7.20 47.25 -35.87
CA ALA A 518 -8.32 47.32 -36.81
C ALA A 518 -9.43 48.18 -36.16
N PRO A 519 -9.93 49.24 -36.82
CA PRO A 519 -10.97 50.08 -36.24
C PRO A 519 -12.34 49.41 -36.33
N SER A 520 -13.20 49.73 -35.36
CA SER A 520 -14.60 49.34 -35.35
C SER A 520 -15.40 50.08 -36.44
N LEU A 521 -16.24 49.36 -37.19
CA LEU A 521 -17.39 49.97 -37.85
C LEU A 521 -18.55 48.97 -37.95
N THR A 522 -19.56 49.21 -37.12
CA THR A 522 -20.86 48.53 -37.14
C THR A 522 -21.78 49.16 -38.18
N LEU A 523 -22.34 48.36 -39.09
CA LEU A 523 -23.45 48.77 -39.95
C LEU A 523 -24.48 47.64 -40.02
N TRP A 524 -25.74 47.98 -39.73
CA TRP A 524 -26.89 47.08 -39.77
C TRP A 524 -27.53 47.12 -41.18
N PRO A 525 -27.96 45.97 -41.75
CA PRO A 525 -28.74 45.96 -42.99
C PRO A 525 -30.25 46.01 -42.72
N THR A 526 -30.96 46.87 -43.46
CA THR A 526 -32.43 46.87 -43.57
C THR A 526 -32.91 45.87 -44.63
N PRO A 527 -34.13 45.30 -44.52
CA PRO A 527 -34.64 44.31 -45.46
C PRO A 527 -35.40 44.94 -46.63
N ASN A 528 -35.32 44.35 -47.83
CA ASN A 528 -36.47 44.17 -48.75
C ASN A 528 -36.12 43.41 -50.05
N SER A 529 -37.19 43.05 -50.79
CA SER A 529 -37.28 42.39 -52.11
C SER A 529 -37.06 40.87 -52.16
N ALA A 530 -38.16 40.17 -52.48
CA ALA A 530 -38.20 38.80 -52.96
C ALA A 530 -37.95 38.76 -54.49
N LEU A 531 -37.82 37.55 -55.08
CA LEU A 531 -38.69 37.01 -56.15
C LEU A 531 -38.11 35.67 -56.69
N GLU A 532 -38.99 34.64 -56.82
CA GLU A 532 -38.98 33.50 -57.80
C GLU A 532 -37.71 32.64 -58.11
N SER A 533 -37.78 31.45 -58.72
CA SER A 533 -38.75 30.31 -58.73
C SER A 533 -38.14 29.13 -59.53
N HIS A 534 -38.87 28.00 -59.65
CA HIS A 534 -38.60 26.79 -60.47
C HIS A 534 -37.34 25.95 -60.10
N ILE A 535 -37.44 24.70 -59.60
CA ILE A 535 -38.09 23.47 -60.12
C ILE A 535 -37.37 22.87 -61.34
N SER A 536 -36.69 21.73 -61.12
CA SER A 536 -36.88 20.48 -61.89
C SER A 536 -36.21 19.29 -61.19
N ARG A 537 -36.97 18.20 -61.00
CA ARG A 537 -36.46 16.88 -60.61
C ARG A 537 -36.42 16.01 -61.86
N GLN A 538 -35.35 15.26 -62.07
CA GLN A 538 -35.41 14.00 -62.82
C GLN A 538 -34.49 12.95 -62.18
N THR A 539 -35.04 11.76 -62.04
CA THR A 539 -34.37 10.53 -61.57
C THR A 539 -34.01 9.66 -62.76
N ASN A 540 -32.92 8.90 -62.68
CA ASN A 540 -32.82 7.59 -63.34
C ASN A 540 -31.76 6.70 -62.64
N LEU A 541 -31.81 5.41 -62.97
CA LEU A 541 -31.25 4.26 -62.26
C LEU A 541 -30.19 3.53 -63.11
N GLU A 542 -29.52 2.54 -62.52
CA GLU A 542 -28.73 1.44 -63.13
C GLU A 542 -27.26 1.70 -63.51
N GLY A 543 -26.42 0.64 -63.51
CA GLY A 543 -25.14 0.65 -64.24
C GLY A 543 -23.87 0.10 -63.56
N ILE A 544 -23.83 -1.21 -63.35
CA ILE A 544 -22.73 -2.13 -63.03
C ILE A 544 -21.33 -1.92 -63.74
N ASP A 545 -20.25 -2.25 -63.01
CA ASP A 545 -18.88 -2.77 -63.37
C ASP A 545 -17.76 -2.07 -64.20
N THR A 546 -16.61 -1.90 -63.52
CA THR A 546 -15.22 -2.34 -63.86
C THR A 546 -14.24 -1.59 -64.82
N SER A 547 -13.01 -1.38 -64.26
CA SER A 547 -11.66 -1.69 -64.82
C SER A 547 -10.74 -0.61 -65.50
N ARG A 548 -9.44 -0.66 -65.09
CA ARG A 548 -8.17 -0.44 -65.89
C ARG A 548 -7.84 1.00 -66.40
N VAL A 549 -6.58 1.46 -66.72
CA VAL A 549 -5.15 1.09 -66.42
C VAL A 549 -4.15 2.22 -66.91
N SER A 550 -2.89 2.24 -66.41
CA SER A 550 -1.58 2.76 -66.99
C SER A 550 -1.19 4.26 -67.21
N LEU A 551 -0.02 4.62 -66.62
CA LEU A 551 1.29 5.17 -67.16
C LEU A 551 1.38 6.42 -68.09
N PHE A 552 2.39 7.30 -67.86
CA PHE A 552 3.64 7.48 -68.68
C PHE A 552 4.59 8.64 -68.21
N ASN A 553 5.77 8.82 -68.86
CA ASN A 553 7.03 9.46 -68.39
C ASN A 553 7.36 10.92 -68.86
N ASP A 554 8.15 11.65 -68.04
CA ASP A 554 9.38 12.52 -68.24
C ASP A 554 9.86 13.04 -69.65
N PRO A 555 10.86 13.97 -69.81
CA PRO A 555 11.47 15.02 -68.93
C PRO A 555 11.88 16.40 -69.62
N SER A 556 12.41 17.37 -68.83
CA SER A 556 13.70 18.14 -69.07
C SER A 556 13.79 19.72 -69.09
N ARG A 557 14.94 20.22 -68.54
CA ARG A 557 15.77 21.46 -68.80
C ARG A 557 15.50 22.90 -68.23
N LEU A 558 16.34 23.25 -67.23
CA LEU A 558 17.40 24.32 -67.16
C LEU A 558 17.17 25.86 -66.86
N MET A 559 17.90 26.33 -65.82
CA MET A 559 18.67 27.61 -65.63
C MET A 559 18.13 28.93 -64.97
N LYS A 560 18.60 29.16 -63.71
CA LYS A 560 19.16 30.37 -63.02
C LYS A 560 18.60 31.81 -63.22
N THR A 561 18.26 32.50 -62.11
CA THR A 561 19.07 33.58 -61.45
C THR A 561 18.47 34.04 -60.09
N GLU A 562 19.15 34.92 -59.35
CA GLU A 562 19.09 35.06 -57.87
C GLU A 562 18.17 36.18 -57.29
N GLY A 563 17.82 36.07 -56.01
CA GLY A 563 17.22 37.13 -55.19
C GLY A 563 16.73 36.65 -53.80
N HIS A 564 17.41 37.05 -52.71
CA HIS A 564 17.07 36.62 -51.35
C HIS A 564 16.05 37.56 -50.65
N TYR A 565 15.06 37.02 -49.91
CA TYR A 565 15.08 36.96 -48.43
C TYR A 565 13.78 36.38 -47.78
N ARG A 566 13.97 35.31 -46.99
CA ARG A 566 13.23 34.83 -45.80
C ARG A 566 11.71 35.09 -45.64
N GLN A 567 10.92 34.01 -45.61
CA GLN A 567 9.62 33.91 -44.94
C GLN A 567 9.57 32.77 -43.91
N THR A 568 8.72 32.93 -42.89
CA THR A 568 8.34 31.86 -41.94
C THR A 568 6.88 31.47 -42.17
N SER A 569 6.55 30.18 -42.23
CA SER A 569 5.18 29.71 -42.45
C SER A 569 4.91 28.37 -41.76
N GLY A 570 3.89 28.31 -40.90
CA GLY A 570 3.16 27.07 -40.67
C GLY A 570 2.18 26.81 -41.83
N PHE A 571 1.69 25.58 -41.99
CA PHE A 571 0.78 25.27 -43.10
C PHE A 571 -0.34 24.29 -42.75
N SER A 572 -1.55 24.60 -43.21
CA SER A 572 -2.75 23.74 -43.12
C SER A 572 -2.95 22.98 -44.44
N SER A 573 -3.38 21.72 -44.38
CA SER A 573 -3.42 20.82 -45.54
C SER A 573 -4.77 20.83 -46.28
N ASP A 574 -4.99 21.86 -47.09
CA ASP A 574 -5.99 21.86 -48.16
C ASP A 574 -5.33 21.60 -49.52
N LEU A 575 -5.69 20.46 -50.14
CA LEU A 575 -5.49 20.21 -51.57
C LEU A 575 -6.84 20.37 -52.26
N THR A 576 -6.96 21.40 -53.10
CA THR A 576 -7.93 21.44 -54.19
C THR A 576 -7.22 21.90 -55.45
N ASN A 577 -7.61 21.38 -56.60
CA ASN A 577 -7.05 21.78 -57.89
C ASN A 577 -7.46 23.24 -58.19
N SER A 578 -6.47 24.13 -58.27
CA SER A 578 -6.59 25.40 -58.97
C SER A 578 -5.36 25.61 -59.84
N THR A 579 -5.60 25.85 -61.12
CA THR A 579 -4.60 26.26 -62.10
C THR A 579 -3.91 27.58 -61.71
N ASP A 580 -2.65 27.68 -62.12
CA ASP A 580 -1.83 28.90 -62.23
C ASP A 580 -1.22 29.61 -61.02
N THR A 581 -0.03 30.14 -61.32
CA THR A 581 0.84 31.05 -60.57
C THR A 581 1.67 30.52 -59.39
N SER A 582 2.95 30.90 -59.41
CA SER A 582 4.04 30.32 -58.63
C SER A 582 4.20 30.96 -57.25
N SER A 583 4.24 30.12 -56.21
CA SER A 583 4.89 30.47 -54.94
C SER A 583 5.74 29.30 -54.43
N THR A 584 7.06 29.44 -54.54
CA THR A 584 8.03 28.46 -54.04
C THR A 584 8.07 28.46 -52.51
N ARG A 585 7.20 27.65 -51.90
CA ARG A 585 7.40 27.24 -50.51
C ARG A 585 8.65 26.36 -50.42
N PRO A 586 9.45 26.44 -49.34
CA PRO A 586 10.56 25.52 -49.14
C PRO A 586 10.01 24.10 -48.99
N ILE A 587 10.29 23.24 -49.98
CA ILE A 587 10.02 21.81 -49.90
C ILE A 587 10.83 21.28 -48.71
N CYS A 588 10.16 20.60 -47.77
CA CYS A 588 10.84 20.03 -46.61
C CYS A 588 11.88 19.00 -47.12
N PRO A 589 13.17 19.08 -46.71
CA PRO A 589 14.20 18.18 -47.22
C PRO A 589 14.00 16.72 -46.81
N LEU A 590 13.17 16.47 -45.80
CA LEU A 590 12.65 15.14 -45.48
C LEU A 590 11.24 15.03 -46.05
N LEU A 591 11.11 14.30 -47.16
CA LEU A 591 9.82 13.83 -47.66
C LEU A 591 9.17 12.93 -46.60
N LEU A 592 7.87 13.13 -46.38
CA LEU A 592 7.05 12.17 -45.63
C LEU A 592 6.92 10.88 -46.45
N SER A 593 6.64 9.76 -45.77
CA SER A 593 6.20 8.54 -46.44
C SER A 593 4.90 8.80 -47.21
N GLU A 594 4.79 8.25 -48.41
CA GLU A 594 3.56 8.24 -49.23
C GLU A 594 2.35 7.68 -48.45
N TYR A 595 2.60 6.77 -47.51
CA TYR A 595 1.59 6.11 -46.68
C TYR A 595 1.33 6.78 -45.33
N ALA A 596 1.88 7.98 -45.08
CA ALA A 596 1.65 8.72 -43.84
C ALA A 596 0.15 9.04 -43.65
N LEU A 597 -0.40 8.67 -42.49
CA LEU A 597 -1.84 8.78 -42.23
C LEU A 597 -2.27 10.25 -42.08
N ARG A 598 -3.30 10.67 -42.83
CA ARG A 598 -3.86 12.02 -42.71
C ARG A 598 -4.46 12.22 -41.32
N GLN A 599 -4.03 13.27 -40.63
CA GLN A 599 -4.56 13.61 -39.31
C GLN A 599 -5.99 14.16 -39.41
N PRO A 600 -6.94 13.68 -38.58
CA PRO A 600 -8.28 14.24 -38.49
C PRO A 600 -8.26 15.65 -37.87
N SER A 601 -9.36 16.39 -38.02
CA SER A 601 -9.51 17.70 -37.38
C SER A 601 -9.56 17.59 -35.86
N SER A 602 -9.11 18.62 -35.15
CA SER A 602 -9.11 18.66 -33.67
C SER A 602 -10.50 18.59 -33.02
N SER A 603 -11.57 18.78 -33.79
CA SER A 603 -12.96 18.57 -33.35
C SER A 603 -13.45 17.13 -33.48
N TYR A 604 -12.64 16.22 -34.02
CA TYR A 604 -12.99 14.80 -34.16
C TYR A 604 -12.86 14.07 -32.82
N MET A 605 -14.00 13.79 -32.18
CA MET A 605 -14.09 13.15 -30.86
C MET A 605 -14.94 11.87 -30.92
N PRO A 606 -14.46 10.77 -31.54
CA PRO A 606 -15.24 9.55 -31.77
C PRO A 606 -15.77 8.89 -30.47
N PHE A 607 -15.08 9.13 -29.35
CA PHE A 607 -15.39 8.57 -28.03
C PHE A 607 -15.89 9.63 -27.02
N ASN A 608 -16.38 10.79 -27.50
CA ASN A 608 -16.73 11.97 -26.68
C ASN A 608 -15.55 12.58 -25.87
N PHE A 609 -14.31 12.37 -26.31
CA PHE A 609 -13.12 13.04 -25.79
C PHE A 609 -12.15 13.37 -26.95
N PRO A 610 -11.30 14.42 -26.84
CA PRO A 610 -10.29 14.75 -27.86
C PRO A 610 -9.20 13.67 -27.91
N LEU A 611 -8.85 13.23 -29.11
CA LEU A 611 -7.79 12.25 -29.29
C LEU A 611 -6.44 12.83 -28.84
N ALA A 612 -5.67 12.03 -28.10
CA ALA A 612 -4.29 12.31 -27.72
C ALA A 612 -3.34 11.40 -28.51
N HIS A 613 -2.25 11.95 -29.03
CA HIS A 613 -1.21 11.14 -29.69
C HIS A 613 -0.49 10.26 -28.67
N THR A 614 -0.48 8.95 -28.94
CA THR A 614 -0.03 7.92 -28.01
C THR A 614 1.09 7.07 -28.62
N ILE A 615 2.19 6.93 -27.90
CA ILE A 615 3.27 5.98 -28.22
C ILE A 615 2.94 4.65 -27.53
N CYS A 616 2.89 3.56 -28.26
CA CYS A 616 2.78 2.21 -27.72
C CYS A 616 4.18 1.59 -27.69
N LEU A 617 4.86 1.71 -26.55
CA LEU A 617 6.17 1.15 -26.30
C LEU A 617 6.05 -0.35 -25.98
N VAL A 618 6.66 -1.18 -26.82
CA VAL A 618 6.85 -2.62 -26.57
C VAL A 618 8.34 -2.88 -26.43
N THR A 619 8.76 -3.42 -25.28
CA THR A 619 10.16 -3.79 -25.05
C THR A 619 10.34 -5.29 -25.24
N CYS A 620 11.19 -5.69 -26.18
CA CYS A 620 11.51 -7.09 -26.46
C CYS A 620 12.94 -7.41 -26.00
N TYR A 621 13.16 -8.61 -25.49
CA TYR A 621 14.48 -9.13 -25.10
C TYR A 621 14.81 -10.45 -25.81
N SER A 622 13.98 -11.48 -25.64
CA SER A 622 14.25 -12.83 -26.18
C SER A 622 12.98 -13.59 -26.53
N GLU A 623 11.90 -12.88 -26.81
CA GLU A 623 10.59 -13.44 -27.15
C GLU A 623 10.59 -13.90 -28.62
N GLY A 624 9.85 -14.98 -28.88
CA GLY A 624 9.64 -15.51 -30.23
C GLY A 624 8.60 -14.73 -31.02
N GLU A 625 8.51 -15.02 -32.33
CA GLU A 625 7.58 -14.34 -33.23
C GLU A 625 6.13 -14.39 -32.74
N ALA A 626 5.67 -15.54 -32.27
CA ALA A 626 4.29 -15.71 -31.80
C ALA A 626 3.91 -14.77 -30.65
N GLY A 627 4.80 -14.57 -29.67
CA GLY A 627 4.54 -13.67 -28.53
C GLY A 627 4.44 -12.22 -28.98
N ILE A 628 5.44 -11.75 -29.72
CA ILE A 628 5.51 -10.36 -30.19
C ILE A 628 4.36 -10.07 -31.16
N ARG A 629 4.02 -11.01 -32.03
CA ARG A 629 2.90 -10.91 -32.97
C ARG A 629 1.56 -10.79 -32.24
N ILE A 630 1.30 -11.60 -31.22
CA ILE A 630 0.08 -11.49 -30.38
C ILE A 630 -0.06 -10.07 -29.80
N THR A 631 1.03 -9.53 -29.25
CA THR A 631 1.07 -8.18 -28.67
C THR A 631 0.82 -7.10 -29.74
N LEU A 632 1.59 -7.12 -30.83
CA LEU A 632 1.49 -6.11 -31.90
C LEU A 632 0.16 -6.17 -32.66
N ASP A 633 -0.37 -7.35 -32.98
CA ASP A 633 -1.68 -7.52 -33.61
C ASP A 633 -2.78 -6.93 -32.70
N SER A 634 -2.73 -7.17 -31.39
CA SER A 634 -3.73 -6.63 -30.44
C SER A 634 -3.70 -5.10 -30.34
N ILE A 635 -2.51 -4.48 -30.30
CA ILE A 635 -2.37 -3.02 -30.27
C ILE A 635 -2.77 -2.41 -31.62
N ALA A 636 -2.40 -3.04 -32.74
CA ALA A 636 -2.70 -2.55 -34.08
C ALA A 636 -4.22 -2.60 -34.38
N THR A 637 -4.90 -3.68 -34.00
CA THR A 637 -6.34 -3.88 -34.20
C THR A 637 -7.24 -3.21 -33.15
N SER A 638 -6.67 -2.58 -32.11
CA SER A 638 -7.44 -1.80 -31.12
C SER A 638 -8.28 -0.68 -31.75
N ASP A 639 -9.41 -0.38 -31.10
CA ASP A 639 -10.45 0.57 -31.54
C ASP A 639 -9.96 2.01 -31.74
N TYR A 640 -8.85 2.37 -31.10
CA TYR A 640 -8.31 3.73 -31.10
C TYR A 640 -7.67 4.09 -32.46
N PRO A 641 -7.91 5.30 -33.02
CA PRO A 641 -7.51 5.63 -34.38
C PRO A 641 -6.02 5.49 -34.69
N ASN A 642 -5.69 4.77 -35.77
CA ASN A 642 -4.32 4.53 -36.22
C ASN A 642 -3.52 5.81 -36.55
N SER A 643 -4.19 6.94 -36.85
CA SER A 643 -3.52 8.24 -37.01
C SER A 643 -2.90 8.79 -35.72
N HIS A 644 -3.39 8.34 -34.55
CA HIS A 644 -2.94 8.78 -33.22
C HIS A 644 -2.15 7.69 -32.45
N LYS A 645 -1.90 6.53 -33.06
CA LYS A 645 -1.08 5.44 -32.51
C LYS A 645 0.29 5.43 -33.19
N LEU A 646 1.37 5.27 -32.44
CA LEU A 646 2.70 4.93 -32.94
C LEU A 646 3.20 3.67 -32.24
N LEU A 647 3.47 2.61 -32.98
CA LEU A 647 4.15 1.43 -32.44
C LEU A 647 5.65 1.73 -32.31
N LEU A 648 6.18 1.67 -31.09
CA LEU A 648 7.60 1.81 -30.82
C LEU A 648 8.11 0.50 -30.20
N VAL A 649 8.86 -0.27 -30.98
CA VAL A 649 9.46 -1.52 -30.51
C VAL A 649 10.93 -1.28 -30.17
N ILE A 650 11.38 -1.70 -28.99
CA ILE A 650 12.79 -1.58 -28.59
C ILE A 650 13.33 -2.96 -28.21
N CYS A 651 14.27 -3.48 -29.00
CA CYS A 651 14.91 -4.78 -28.78
C CYS A 651 16.20 -4.64 -27.97
N ASP A 652 16.27 -5.30 -26.80
CA ASP A 652 17.38 -5.23 -25.84
C ASP A 652 18.53 -6.20 -26.15
N GLY A 653 19.26 -5.88 -27.21
CA GLY A 653 20.42 -6.63 -27.67
C GLY A 653 20.14 -7.48 -28.91
N LEU A 654 21.21 -8.04 -29.49
CA LEU A 654 21.10 -9.05 -30.55
C LEU A 654 21.01 -10.43 -29.89
N ILE A 655 19.79 -10.89 -29.62
CA ILE A 655 19.50 -12.07 -28.81
C ILE A 655 18.54 -13.00 -29.58
N THR A 656 18.86 -14.28 -29.61
CA THR A 656 17.99 -15.34 -30.13
C THR A 656 17.27 -16.02 -28.96
N GLY A 657 15.96 -16.21 -29.09
CA GLY A 657 15.14 -16.91 -28.10
C GLY A 657 15.48 -18.40 -27.98
N SER A 658 15.17 -19.01 -26.85
CA SER A 658 15.43 -20.45 -26.67
C SER A 658 14.45 -21.30 -27.48
N GLY A 659 14.92 -21.90 -28.57
CA GLY A 659 14.09 -22.65 -29.52
C GLY A 659 13.74 -21.87 -30.79
N GLU A 660 14.10 -20.60 -30.87
CA GLU A 660 13.91 -19.75 -32.05
C GLU A 660 15.09 -19.89 -33.03
N THR A 661 14.81 -19.78 -34.33
CA THR A 661 15.83 -19.83 -35.39
C THR A 661 16.40 -18.45 -35.76
N GLN A 662 15.64 -17.39 -35.50
CA GLN A 662 16.00 -15.99 -35.81
C GLN A 662 16.20 -15.17 -34.54
N SER A 663 16.96 -14.06 -34.64
CA SER A 663 17.10 -13.16 -33.50
C SER A 663 15.84 -12.31 -33.30
N THR A 664 15.51 -11.98 -32.05
CA THR A 664 14.35 -11.15 -31.69
C THR A 664 14.33 -9.80 -32.45
N PRO A 665 15.46 -9.10 -32.66
CA PRO A 665 15.52 -7.95 -33.57
C PRO A 665 15.13 -8.23 -35.02
N ASP A 666 15.59 -9.34 -35.61
CA ASP A 666 15.31 -9.66 -37.02
C ASP A 666 13.82 -9.96 -37.21
N ILE A 667 13.24 -10.74 -36.28
CA ILE A 667 11.80 -11.00 -36.18
C ILE A 667 11.00 -9.67 -36.15
N CYS A 668 11.41 -8.72 -35.30
CA CYS A 668 10.76 -7.40 -35.21
C CYS A 668 10.87 -6.56 -36.49
N VAL A 669 11.95 -6.71 -37.27
CA VAL A 669 12.16 -5.99 -38.54
C VAL A 669 11.41 -6.67 -39.69
N ASP A 670 11.33 -8.01 -39.74
CA ASP A 670 10.58 -8.75 -40.75
C ASP A 670 9.04 -8.68 -40.55
N MET A 671 8.59 -8.26 -39.36
CA MET A 671 7.24 -7.77 -39.06
C MET A 671 6.97 -6.31 -39.49
N MET A 672 7.91 -5.66 -40.17
CA MET A 672 7.71 -4.36 -40.82
C MET A 672 7.48 -4.50 -42.33
N ARG A 673 6.82 -3.50 -42.92
CA ARG A 673 6.72 -3.28 -44.36
C ARG A 673 6.94 -1.80 -44.68
N ASP A 674 7.17 -1.50 -45.96
CA ASP A 674 7.28 -0.13 -46.49
C ASP A 674 8.30 0.72 -45.69
N LEU A 675 9.49 0.15 -45.48
CA LEU A 675 10.60 0.79 -44.75
C LEU A 675 11.10 2.04 -45.48
N ILE A 676 11.28 3.15 -44.77
CA ILE A 676 11.81 4.41 -45.32
C ILE A 676 13.27 4.26 -45.78
N VAL A 677 14.05 3.44 -45.06
CA VAL A 677 15.42 3.07 -45.43
C VAL A 677 15.47 1.54 -45.53
N PRO A 678 15.94 0.96 -46.65
CA PRO A 678 16.11 -0.48 -46.79
C PRO A 678 16.93 -1.08 -45.65
N LYS A 679 16.55 -2.28 -45.18
CA LYS A 679 17.10 -2.86 -43.94
C LYS A 679 18.63 -2.96 -43.91
N ASP A 680 19.25 -3.18 -45.07
CA ASP A 680 20.69 -3.33 -45.24
C ASP A 680 21.46 -1.99 -45.19
N GLN A 681 20.77 -0.87 -45.40
CA GLN A 681 21.34 0.49 -45.39
C GLN A 681 21.22 1.18 -44.02
N VAL A 682 20.57 0.56 -43.03
CA VAL A 682 20.38 1.14 -41.69
C VAL A 682 21.68 1.09 -40.88
N GLN A 683 22.27 2.27 -40.68
CA GLN A 683 23.51 2.46 -39.93
C GLN A 683 23.27 2.42 -38.41
N PRO A 684 24.21 1.88 -37.61
CA PRO A 684 24.17 1.97 -36.16
C PRO A 684 24.68 3.34 -35.67
N PHE A 685 23.96 3.97 -34.76
CA PHE A 685 24.34 5.25 -34.13
C PHE A 685 24.64 5.07 -32.65
N SER A 686 25.60 5.83 -32.13
CA SER A 686 25.98 5.77 -30.71
C SER A 686 25.00 6.49 -29.80
N TYR A 687 24.79 5.92 -28.61
CA TYR A 687 24.04 6.50 -27.50
C TYR A 687 24.69 6.14 -26.15
N VAL A 688 24.28 6.83 -25.08
CA VAL A 688 24.76 6.57 -23.72
C VAL A 688 23.79 5.60 -23.05
N ALA A 689 24.29 4.41 -22.69
CA ALA A 689 23.51 3.34 -22.09
C ALA A 689 23.70 3.26 -20.56
N LEU A 690 22.79 2.56 -19.89
CA LEU A 690 22.88 2.24 -18.46
C LEU A 690 23.88 1.08 -18.23
N ALA A 691 25.17 1.42 -18.17
CA ALA A 691 26.23 0.46 -17.89
C ALA A 691 27.52 1.10 -17.35
N ASP A 692 28.38 0.28 -16.75
CA ASP A 692 29.68 0.68 -16.24
C ASP A 692 30.80 0.56 -17.28
N GLY A 693 31.76 1.49 -17.22
CA GLY A 693 32.98 1.45 -18.03
C GLY A 693 32.74 1.58 -19.54
N SER A 694 33.50 0.83 -20.35
CA SER A 694 33.40 0.89 -21.81
C SER A 694 32.01 0.51 -22.35
N ARG A 695 31.26 -0.28 -21.59
CA ARG A 695 29.91 -0.74 -21.92
C ARG A 695 28.85 0.39 -21.89
N GLN A 696 29.18 1.55 -21.30
CA GLN A 696 28.32 2.73 -21.27
C GLN A 696 28.13 3.36 -22.65
N ASN A 697 29.15 3.27 -23.52
CA ASN A 697 29.06 3.72 -24.91
C ASN A 697 28.49 2.57 -25.74
N SER A 698 27.21 2.64 -26.08
CA SER A 698 26.49 1.62 -26.85
C SER A 698 26.10 2.15 -28.22
N MET A 699 25.58 1.28 -29.09
CA MET A 699 25.06 1.66 -30.40
C MET A 699 23.70 1.00 -30.65
N ALA A 700 22.83 1.71 -31.39
CA ALA A 700 21.52 1.22 -31.80
C ALA A 700 21.24 1.57 -33.27
N LYS A 701 20.50 0.69 -33.95
CA LYS A 701 19.93 0.91 -35.29
C LYS A 701 18.47 1.33 -35.14
N ILE A 702 17.99 2.19 -36.04
CA ILE A 702 16.60 2.69 -36.04
C ILE A 702 15.95 2.36 -37.39
N TYR A 703 14.96 1.48 -37.35
CA TYR A 703 14.14 1.08 -38.49
C TYR A 703 12.79 1.78 -38.41
N ALA A 704 12.22 2.18 -39.55
CA ALA A 704 11.00 2.97 -39.59
C ALA A 704 10.17 2.65 -40.84
N GLY A 705 8.89 2.38 -40.66
CA GLY A 705 7.96 1.95 -41.70
C GLY A 705 6.58 1.68 -41.11
N PHE A 706 5.90 0.65 -41.59
CA PHE A 706 4.54 0.28 -41.15
C PHE A 706 4.49 -1.16 -40.67
N TYR A 707 3.55 -1.47 -39.77
CA TYR A 707 3.35 -2.84 -39.31
C TYR A 707 2.84 -3.76 -40.43
N LYS A 708 3.35 -5.00 -40.45
CA LYS A 708 3.00 -6.07 -41.37
C LYS A 708 2.32 -7.21 -40.61
N TYR A 709 0.99 -7.23 -40.73
CA TYR A 709 0.15 -8.33 -40.27
C TYR A 709 0.50 -9.64 -40.98
N ASP A 710 0.11 -10.74 -40.35
CA ASP A 710 -0.03 -12.02 -41.05
C ASP A 710 -1.50 -12.29 -41.39
N ASN A 711 -1.72 -12.92 -42.54
CA ASN A 711 -3.04 -13.31 -43.02
C ASN A 711 -3.64 -14.49 -42.24
N SER A 712 -2.81 -15.25 -41.50
CA SER A 712 -3.30 -16.33 -40.63
C SER A 712 -3.86 -15.81 -39.30
N THR A 713 -3.32 -14.72 -38.75
CA THR A 713 -3.71 -14.18 -37.44
C THR A 713 -4.79 -13.09 -37.53
N VAL A 714 -4.75 -12.23 -38.55
CA VAL A 714 -5.67 -11.09 -38.70
C VAL A 714 -6.30 -11.08 -40.09
N ALA A 715 -7.63 -11.14 -40.12
CA ALA A 715 -8.40 -11.08 -41.36
C ALA A 715 -8.15 -9.76 -42.12
N LEU A 716 -8.08 -9.84 -43.46
CA LEU A 716 -7.69 -8.75 -44.37
C LEU A 716 -8.45 -7.43 -44.14
N GLU A 717 -9.72 -7.50 -43.71
CA GLU A 717 -10.55 -6.32 -43.42
C GLU A 717 -9.99 -5.45 -42.27
N TYR A 718 -9.34 -6.06 -41.27
CA TYR A 718 -8.80 -5.35 -40.10
C TYR A 718 -7.33 -4.91 -40.26
N GLN A 719 -6.66 -5.26 -41.37
CA GLN A 719 -5.22 -5.01 -41.60
C GLN A 719 -4.89 -3.54 -41.98
N GLN A 720 -5.29 -2.59 -41.13
CA GLN A 720 -5.07 -1.16 -41.36
C GLN A 720 -3.60 -0.76 -41.21
N ARG A 721 -3.11 0.20 -42.01
CA ARG A 721 -1.73 0.69 -41.89
C ARG A 721 -1.52 1.34 -40.51
N VAL A 722 -0.57 0.83 -39.72
CA VAL A 722 -0.15 1.41 -38.43
C VAL A 722 1.33 1.80 -38.53
N PRO A 723 1.71 3.04 -38.15
CA PRO A 723 3.10 3.47 -38.21
C PRO A 723 3.93 2.77 -37.12
N MET A 724 5.13 2.33 -37.48
CA MET A 724 6.00 1.53 -36.62
C MET A 724 7.46 1.97 -36.72
N VAL A 725 8.11 2.14 -35.56
CA VAL A 725 9.54 2.40 -35.43
C VAL A 725 10.15 1.33 -34.52
N THR A 726 11.21 0.68 -34.99
CA THR A 726 11.90 -0.40 -34.27
C THR A 726 13.35 0.03 -33.98
N ILE A 727 13.70 0.12 -32.70
CA ILE A 727 15.06 0.44 -32.23
C ILE A 727 15.74 -0.87 -31.82
N VAL A 728 16.82 -1.22 -32.50
CA VAL A 728 17.62 -2.42 -32.20
C VAL A 728 18.90 -2.01 -31.50
N LYS A 729 19.04 -2.33 -30.22
CA LYS A 729 20.32 -2.12 -29.50
C LYS A 729 21.33 -3.15 -29.98
N CYS A 730 22.31 -2.73 -30.78
CA CYS A 730 23.30 -3.64 -31.36
C CYS A 730 24.65 -3.67 -30.61
N GLY A 731 24.90 -2.71 -29.73
CA GLY A 731 26.20 -2.56 -29.06
C GLY A 731 27.32 -2.14 -30.01
N THR A 732 28.50 -1.87 -29.45
CA THR A 732 29.70 -1.51 -30.24
C THR A 732 30.19 -2.70 -31.08
N GLU A 733 31.04 -2.44 -32.06
CA GLU A 733 31.68 -3.48 -32.88
C GLU A 733 32.46 -4.48 -32.00
N GLN A 734 33.20 -3.96 -31.02
CA GLN A 734 33.93 -4.78 -30.05
C GLN A 734 33.01 -5.65 -29.16
N GLU A 735 31.83 -5.16 -28.77
CA GLU A 735 30.85 -5.97 -28.05
C GLU A 735 30.23 -7.06 -28.96
N ARG A 736 30.00 -6.77 -30.24
CA ARG A 736 29.46 -7.73 -31.21
C ARG A 736 30.42 -8.87 -31.54
N GLU A 737 31.73 -8.60 -31.60
CA GLU A 737 32.75 -9.61 -31.88
C GLU A 737 33.07 -10.51 -30.67
N LYS A 738 32.95 -9.99 -29.44
CA LYS A 738 33.50 -10.64 -28.23
C LYS A 738 32.47 -10.95 -27.14
N GLY A 739 31.25 -10.44 -27.27
CA GLY A 739 30.22 -10.55 -26.24
C GLY A 739 29.11 -11.52 -26.62
N ASN A 740 28.80 -12.47 -25.73
CA ASN A 740 27.71 -13.42 -25.91
C ASN A 740 26.30 -12.76 -26.00
N LYS A 741 26.18 -11.46 -25.68
CA LYS A 741 24.94 -10.66 -25.63
C LYS A 741 25.21 -9.17 -25.93
N PRO A 742 25.51 -8.79 -27.18
CA PRO A 742 25.86 -7.41 -27.53
C PRO A 742 24.64 -6.49 -27.42
N GLY A 743 24.83 -5.26 -26.94
CA GLY A 743 23.77 -4.25 -26.84
C GLY A 743 22.77 -4.41 -25.68
N ASN A 744 22.72 -5.56 -25.00
CA ASN A 744 21.82 -5.83 -23.87
C ASN A 744 22.14 -4.99 -22.62
N ARG A 745 21.09 -4.38 -22.05
CA ARG A 745 21.13 -3.48 -20.87
C ARG A 745 19.92 -3.60 -19.92
N GLY A 746 18.92 -4.40 -20.27
CA GLY A 746 17.65 -4.53 -19.54
C GLY A 746 16.55 -3.56 -20.02
N LYS A 747 15.33 -3.84 -19.58
CA LYS A 747 14.10 -3.08 -19.91
C LYS A 747 14.17 -1.62 -19.43
N ARG A 748 14.73 -1.35 -18.24
CA ARG A 748 15.00 0.02 -17.75
C ARG A 748 15.78 0.90 -18.74
N ASP A 749 16.80 0.36 -19.39
CA ASP A 749 17.59 1.09 -20.40
C ASP A 749 16.76 1.36 -21.67
N SER A 750 15.92 0.40 -22.09
CA SER A 750 14.97 0.60 -23.20
C SER A 750 13.98 1.74 -22.89
N GLN A 751 13.46 1.79 -21.66
CA GLN A 751 12.58 2.87 -21.21
C GLN A 751 13.32 4.23 -21.18
N ILE A 752 14.56 4.27 -20.67
CA ILE A 752 15.38 5.50 -20.64
C ILE A 752 15.66 6.06 -22.04
N ILE A 753 15.87 5.24 -23.07
CA ILE A 753 16.01 5.71 -24.46
C ILE A 753 14.82 6.59 -24.86
N LEU A 754 13.59 6.18 -24.57
CA LEU A 754 12.40 6.98 -24.86
C LEU A 754 12.29 8.19 -23.92
N MET A 755 12.50 8.01 -22.61
CA MET A 755 12.32 9.08 -21.62
C MET A 755 13.32 10.24 -21.83
N GLN A 756 14.59 9.92 -22.09
CA GLN A 756 15.64 10.91 -22.37
C GLN A 756 15.42 11.61 -23.72
N PHE A 757 14.96 10.86 -24.74
CA PHE A 757 14.57 11.44 -26.02
C PHE A 757 13.43 12.46 -25.86
N MET A 758 12.36 12.08 -25.17
CA MET A 758 11.22 12.97 -24.92
C MET A 758 11.59 14.18 -24.06
N GLN A 759 12.47 14.02 -23.06
CA GLN A 759 13.04 15.17 -22.33
C GLN A 759 13.72 16.14 -23.31
N LYS A 760 14.66 15.66 -24.13
CA LYS A 760 15.42 16.55 -25.03
C LYS A 760 14.54 17.26 -26.05
N VAL A 761 13.53 16.56 -26.57
CA VAL A 761 12.52 17.14 -27.47
C VAL A 761 11.70 18.24 -26.77
N MET A 762 11.29 18.03 -25.52
CA MET A 762 10.46 18.99 -24.78
C MET A 762 11.21 20.23 -24.27
N PHE A 763 12.53 20.12 -24.06
CA PHE A 763 13.38 21.21 -23.54
C PHE A 763 14.27 21.88 -24.62
N ASP A 764 14.09 21.53 -25.89
CA ASP A 764 14.95 21.95 -27.02
C ASP A 764 16.46 21.72 -26.74
N GLU A 765 16.79 20.61 -26.06
CA GLU A 765 18.17 20.28 -25.70
C GLU A 765 18.96 19.68 -26.88
N ARG A 766 20.28 19.67 -26.74
CA ARG A 766 21.18 19.07 -27.73
C ARG A 766 20.98 17.55 -27.83
N MET A 767 20.35 17.12 -28.91
CA MET A 767 20.25 15.71 -29.30
C MET A 767 21.59 15.12 -29.79
N THR A 768 21.76 13.82 -29.56
CA THR A 768 22.78 12.98 -30.21
C THR A 768 22.37 12.63 -31.64
N ARG A 769 23.28 12.02 -32.43
CA ARG A 769 22.93 11.61 -33.80
C ARG A 769 21.83 10.54 -33.83
N MET A 770 21.85 9.61 -32.87
CA MET A 770 20.82 8.57 -32.72
C MET A 770 19.45 9.22 -32.46
N GLU A 771 19.36 10.15 -31.52
CA GLU A 771 18.11 10.85 -31.17
C GLU A 771 17.60 11.75 -32.31
N TYR A 772 18.50 12.40 -33.05
CA TYR A 772 18.13 13.20 -34.23
C TYR A 772 17.58 12.35 -35.37
N GLU A 773 18.17 11.18 -35.64
CA GLU A 773 17.61 10.21 -36.58
C GLU A 773 16.26 9.68 -36.09
N PHE A 774 16.12 9.37 -34.79
CA PHE A 774 14.86 8.90 -34.21
C PHE A 774 13.74 9.93 -34.38
N PHE A 775 14.01 11.21 -34.10
CA PHE A 775 13.09 12.32 -34.36
C PHE A 775 12.62 12.35 -35.81
N ASN A 776 13.57 12.29 -36.74
CA ASN A 776 13.30 12.31 -38.18
C ASN A 776 12.49 11.09 -38.63
N ARG A 777 12.76 9.90 -38.08
CA ARG A 777 11.99 8.69 -38.40
C ARG A 777 10.55 8.77 -37.95
N ILE A 778 10.28 9.24 -36.74
CA ILE A 778 8.90 9.48 -36.29
C ILE A 778 8.20 10.44 -37.26
N TRP A 779 8.81 11.60 -37.53
CA TRP A 779 8.26 12.61 -38.45
C TRP A 779 7.97 12.05 -39.86
N GLN A 780 8.91 11.28 -40.45
CA GLN A 780 8.76 10.73 -41.79
C GLN A 780 7.63 9.70 -41.91
N VAL A 781 7.42 8.84 -40.89
CA VAL A 781 6.35 7.83 -40.93
C VAL A 781 4.98 8.47 -40.63
N THR A 782 4.90 9.36 -39.64
CA THR A 782 3.61 9.80 -39.07
C THR A 782 3.14 11.17 -39.55
N GLY A 783 4.05 12.02 -40.03
CA GLY A 783 3.79 13.44 -40.28
C GLY A 783 3.52 14.27 -39.02
N VAL A 784 3.78 13.71 -37.83
CA VAL A 784 3.51 14.30 -36.52
C VAL A 784 4.85 14.48 -35.80
N PRO A 785 5.16 15.66 -35.25
CA PRO A 785 6.44 15.86 -34.56
C PRO A 785 6.41 15.11 -33.22
N PRO A 786 7.55 14.56 -32.74
CA PRO A 786 7.61 13.87 -31.45
C PRO A 786 7.05 14.66 -30.26
N ASP A 787 7.16 16.00 -30.23
CA ASP A 787 6.54 16.81 -29.17
C ASP A 787 5.01 16.72 -29.15
N ALA A 788 4.32 16.38 -30.23
CA ALA A 788 2.86 16.26 -30.20
C ALA A 788 2.36 15.04 -29.39
N TYR A 789 3.23 14.12 -29.00
CA TYR A 789 2.87 12.94 -28.21
C TYR A 789 2.71 13.28 -26.72
N GLU A 790 1.55 12.98 -26.16
CA GLU A 790 1.17 13.35 -24.79
C GLU A 790 1.29 12.17 -23.81
N ILE A 791 1.14 10.94 -24.33
CA ILE A 791 0.93 9.71 -23.56
C ILE A 791 1.80 8.59 -24.13
N VAL A 792 2.34 7.74 -23.26
CA VAL A 792 2.96 6.45 -23.62
C VAL A 792 2.23 5.31 -22.92
N LEU A 793 1.78 4.33 -23.71
CA LEU A 793 1.42 3.00 -23.23
C LEU A 793 2.71 2.14 -23.20
N MET A 794 2.98 1.46 -22.09
CA MET A 794 4.06 0.49 -21.95
C MET A 794 3.47 -0.91 -21.81
N VAL A 795 3.91 -1.82 -22.67
CA VAL A 795 3.41 -3.20 -22.77
C VAL A 795 4.59 -4.18 -22.84
N ASP A 796 4.48 -5.31 -22.15
CA ASP A 796 5.44 -6.42 -22.31
C ASP A 796 5.15 -7.19 -23.60
N ALA A 797 6.20 -7.74 -24.23
CA ALA A 797 6.13 -8.33 -25.57
C ALA A 797 5.26 -9.60 -25.69
N ASP A 798 4.72 -10.14 -24.58
CA ASP A 798 3.83 -11.30 -24.50
C ASP A 798 2.40 -10.97 -23.99
N THR A 799 2.02 -9.69 -23.93
CA THR A 799 0.72 -9.23 -23.41
C THR A 799 -0.29 -8.88 -24.52
N LYS A 800 -1.44 -9.57 -24.53
CA LYS A 800 -2.55 -9.35 -25.47
C LYS A 800 -3.58 -8.37 -24.89
N LEU A 801 -3.81 -7.23 -25.53
CA LEU A 801 -4.78 -6.23 -25.07
C LEU A 801 -6.18 -6.51 -25.61
N PHE A 802 -7.22 -6.27 -24.80
CA PHE A 802 -8.60 -6.26 -25.29
C PHE A 802 -8.84 -5.06 -26.24
N PRO A 803 -9.66 -5.17 -27.31
CA PRO A 803 -9.72 -4.15 -28.36
C PRO A 803 -10.06 -2.72 -27.92
N ASP A 804 -10.83 -2.55 -26.84
CA ASP A 804 -11.20 -1.24 -26.28
C ASP A 804 -10.27 -0.74 -25.16
N ALA A 805 -9.29 -1.55 -24.74
CA ALA A 805 -8.50 -1.26 -23.55
C ALA A 805 -7.67 0.02 -23.71
N LEU A 806 -7.09 0.24 -24.90
CA LEU A 806 -6.35 1.46 -25.22
C LEU A 806 -7.21 2.73 -25.14
N SER A 807 -8.40 2.73 -25.75
CA SER A 807 -9.29 3.89 -25.70
C SER A 807 -9.79 4.19 -24.28
N ARG A 808 -10.07 3.15 -23.47
CA ARG A 808 -10.47 3.31 -22.05
C ARG A 808 -9.38 3.94 -21.18
N LEU A 809 -8.12 3.52 -21.34
CA LEU A 809 -6.98 4.11 -20.63
C LEU A 809 -6.79 5.59 -21.00
N ILE A 810 -6.80 5.92 -22.29
CA ILE A 810 -6.67 7.31 -22.78
C ILE A 810 -7.86 8.17 -22.33
N SER A 811 -9.08 7.63 -22.36
CA SER A 811 -10.31 8.28 -21.88
C SER A 811 -10.17 8.77 -20.43
N CYS A 812 -9.55 7.98 -19.54
CA CYS A 812 -9.23 8.40 -18.18
C CYS A 812 -8.18 9.53 -18.15
N ALA A 813 -7.05 9.38 -18.85
CA ALA A 813 -5.98 10.36 -18.86
C ALA A 813 -6.41 11.74 -19.44
N VAL A 814 -7.25 11.74 -20.47
CA VAL A 814 -7.74 12.97 -21.11
C VAL A 814 -8.81 13.66 -20.24
N LYS A 815 -9.66 12.89 -19.54
CA LYS A 815 -10.71 13.45 -18.66
C LYS A 815 -10.14 14.09 -17.38
N ASP A 816 -9.09 13.52 -16.79
CA ASP A 816 -8.44 14.06 -15.60
C ASP A 816 -6.95 14.38 -15.87
N PRO A 817 -6.59 15.67 -16.10
CA PRO A 817 -5.21 16.10 -16.30
C PRO A 817 -4.26 15.88 -15.11
N GLU A 818 -4.76 15.57 -13.91
CA GLU A 818 -3.93 15.32 -12.72
C GLU A 818 -3.31 13.92 -12.74
N ILE A 819 -3.92 12.96 -13.45
CA ILE A 819 -3.41 11.58 -13.56
C ILE A 819 -2.04 11.58 -14.25
N SER A 820 -0.99 11.16 -13.55
CA SER A 820 0.38 11.05 -14.07
C SER A 820 0.67 9.69 -14.72
N GLY A 821 0.03 8.64 -14.20
CA GLY A 821 0.09 7.28 -14.75
C GLY A 821 -1.10 6.45 -14.29
N LEU A 822 -1.42 5.40 -15.04
CA LEU A 822 -2.56 4.53 -14.78
C LEU A 822 -2.33 3.14 -15.39
N CYS A 823 -2.94 2.09 -14.84
CA CYS A 823 -2.83 0.72 -15.36
C CYS A 823 -4.19 0.04 -15.50
N GLY A 824 -4.27 -0.93 -16.42
CA GLY A 824 -5.44 -1.80 -16.57
C GLY A 824 -5.36 -3.03 -15.67
N GLU A 825 -6.40 -3.86 -15.72
CA GLU A 825 -6.42 -5.19 -15.10
C GLU A 825 -5.60 -6.18 -15.94
N THR A 826 -4.67 -6.91 -15.31
CA THR A 826 -3.94 -8.00 -15.98
C THR A 826 -4.58 -9.35 -15.63
N LYS A 827 -5.20 -10.03 -16.60
CA LYS A 827 -5.74 -11.38 -16.43
C LYS A 827 -4.79 -12.45 -16.98
N ILE A 828 -4.63 -13.55 -16.24
CA ILE A 828 -3.89 -14.74 -16.72
C ILE A 828 -4.82 -15.55 -17.64
N ALA A 829 -4.34 -15.98 -18.81
CA ALA A 829 -5.10 -16.85 -19.72
C ALA A 829 -5.10 -18.32 -19.26
N ASN A 830 -3.93 -18.89 -18.92
CA ASN A 830 -3.78 -20.32 -18.60
C ASN A 830 -4.19 -20.70 -17.16
N LYS A 831 -5.25 -20.07 -16.62
CA LYS A 831 -5.73 -20.15 -15.23
C LYS A 831 -5.72 -21.58 -14.66
N THR A 832 -6.38 -22.49 -15.37
CA THR A 832 -6.65 -23.88 -14.96
C THR A 832 -5.65 -24.92 -15.49
N SER A 833 -4.62 -24.50 -16.22
CA SER A 833 -3.69 -25.43 -16.89
C SER A 833 -2.88 -26.33 -15.94
N SER A 834 -2.68 -25.91 -14.69
CA SER A 834 -2.06 -26.71 -13.63
C SER A 834 -2.49 -26.22 -12.24
N TRP A 835 -2.31 -27.05 -11.22
CA TRP A 835 -2.50 -26.63 -9.83
C TRP A 835 -1.61 -25.43 -9.43
N VAL A 836 -0.42 -25.32 -10.03
CA VAL A 836 0.49 -24.18 -9.80
C VAL A 836 -0.09 -22.88 -10.39
N THR A 837 -0.60 -22.91 -11.62
CA THR A 837 -1.21 -21.73 -12.25
C THR A 837 -2.49 -21.31 -11.53
N MET A 838 -3.29 -22.27 -11.03
CA MET A 838 -4.48 -21.96 -10.22
C MET A 838 -4.13 -21.15 -8.96
N ILE A 839 -3.02 -21.49 -8.28
CA ILE A 839 -2.53 -20.71 -7.13
C ILE A 839 -2.01 -19.34 -7.57
N GLN A 840 -1.31 -19.26 -8.71
CA GLN A 840 -0.80 -17.99 -9.23
C GLN A 840 -1.93 -17.01 -9.61
N VAL A 841 -3.09 -17.49 -10.08
CA VAL A 841 -4.27 -16.64 -10.34
C VAL A 841 -4.69 -15.88 -9.09
N PHE A 842 -4.66 -16.51 -7.91
CA PHE A 842 -4.99 -15.85 -6.65
C PHE A 842 -3.94 -14.80 -6.25
N GLU A 843 -2.65 -15.10 -6.42
CA GLU A 843 -1.56 -14.15 -6.18
C GLU A 843 -1.66 -12.93 -7.10
N TYR A 844 -1.92 -13.13 -8.40
CA TYR A 844 -2.13 -12.05 -9.37
C TYR A 844 -3.39 -11.24 -9.06
N TYR A 845 -4.51 -11.88 -8.73
CA TYR A 845 -5.74 -11.16 -8.38
C TYR A 845 -5.54 -10.26 -7.16
N ILE A 846 -4.89 -10.74 -6.10
CA ILE A 846 -4.60 -9.90 -4.92
C ILE A 846 -3.68 -8.72 -5.27
N SER A 847 -2.65 -8.95 -6.06
CA SER A 847 -1.57 -7.98 -6.28
C SER A 847 -1.81 -6.99 -7.45
N HIS A 848 -2.38 -7.45 -8.56
CA HIS A 848 -2.70 -6.64 -9.76
C HIS A 848 -4.14 -6.09 -9.77
N HIS A 849 -5.09 -6.74 -9.09
CA HIS A 849 -6.49 -6.25 -9.02
C HIS A 849 -6.81 -5.66 -7.63
N GLN A 850 -6.95 -6.49 -6.59
CA GLN A 850 -7.54 -6.08 -5.31
C GLN A 850 -6.74 -4.97 -4.60
N SER A 851 -5.41 -5.11 -4.52
CA SER A 851 -4.54 -4.10 -3.91
C SER A 851 -4.54 -2.79 -4.71
N LYS A 852 -4.58 -2.88 -6.05
CA LYS A 852 -4.57 -1.72 -6.95
C LYS A 852 -5.90 -0.96 -6.93
N ALA A 853 -7.02 -1.69 -6.88
CA ALA A 853 -8.34 -1.14 -6.60
C ALA A 853 -8.37 -0.32 -5.31
N PHE A 854 -7.86 -0.88 -4.20
CA PHE A 854 -7.77 -0.18 -2.91
C PHE A 854 -6.89 1.08 -2.98
N GLU A 855 -5.66 0.99 -3.52
CA GLU A 855 -4.76 2.14 -3.65
C GLU A 855 -5.34 3.25 -4.56
N SER A 856 -6.10 2.86 -5.60
CA SER A 856 -6.74 3.77 -6.56
C SER A 856 -7.86 4.62 -5.94
N ILE A 857 -8.47 4.18 -4.82
CA ILE A 857 -9.43 5.03 -4.05
C ILE A 857 -8.74 6.32 -3.58
N PHE A 858 -7.47 6.22 -3.19
CA PHE A 858 -6.67 7.35 -2.71
C PHE A 858 -5.92 8.08 -3.85
N GLY A 859 -6.08 7.62 -5.10
CA GLY A 859 -5.31 8.11 -6.25
C GLY A 859 -3.80 7.87 -6.13
N GLY A 860 -3.38 6.89 -5.34
CA GLY A 860 -1.98 6.67 -4.96
C GLY A 860 -1.49 5.25 -5.26
N VAL A 861 -1.80 4.72 -6.45
CA VAL A 861 -1.30 3.39 -6.87
C VAL A 861 0.23 3.34 -6.82
N THR A 862 0.78 2.53 -5.93
CA THR A 862 2.21 2.53 -5.55
C THR A 862 3.14 1.90 -6.59
N CYS A 863 2.55 1.17 -7.53
CA CYS A 863 3.25 0.35 -8.52
C CYS A 863 2.28 0.09 -9.67
N LEU A 864 2.55 0.66 -10.83
CA LEU A 864 1.87 0.36 -12.09
C LEU A 864 2.62 -0.82 -12.75
N PRO A 865 1.95 -1.94 -13.09
CA PRO A 865 2.62 -3.09 -13.71
C PRO A 865 3.19 -2.77 -15.09
N GLY A 866 4.47 -3.04 -15.33
CA GLY A 866 5.13 -2.76 -16.61
C GLY A 866 4.65 -3.60 -17.79
N CYS A 867 3.79 -4.60 -17.57
CA CYS A 867 3.15 -5.40 -18.62
C CYS A 867 1.97 -4.70 -19.27
N PHE A 868 1.24 -3.85 -18.52
CA PHE A 868 0.10 -3.09 -19.03
C PHE A 868 -0.16 -1.81 -18.24
N CYS A 869 0.64 -0.78 -18.52
CA CYS A 869 0.49 0.53 -17.90
C CYS A 869 0.63 1.68 -18.90
N MET A 870 0.14 2.85 -18.52
CA MET A 870 0.13 4.05 -19.33
C MET A 870 0.63 5.22 -18.50
N TYR A 871 1.64 5.91 -19.00
CA TYR A 871 2.23 7.08 -18.36
C TYR A 871 1.99 8.32 -19.22
N ARG A 872 1.78 9.47 -18.56
CA ARG A 872 1.69 10.75 -19.26
C ARG A 872 3.10 11.28 -19.50
N ILE A 873 3.42 11.60 -20.76
CA ILE A 873 4.67 12.25 -21.14
C ILE A 873 4.64 13.71 -20.65
N LYS A 874 3.56 14.42 -20.94
CA LYS A 874 3.34 15.82 -20.55
C LYS A 874 1.88 16.13 -20.22
N ALA A 875 1.65 17.05 -19.30
CA ALA A 875 0.32 17.48 -18.87
C ALA A 875 0.10 18.98 -19.13
N PRO A 876 -1.11 19.43 -19.49
CA PRO A 876 -1.45 20.84 -19.45
C PRO A 876 -1.51 21.33 -17.99
N LYS A 877 -1.11 22.58 -17.75
CA LYS A 877 -1.12 23.25 -16.44
C LYS A 877 -1.79 24.61 -16.54
N GLY A 878 -2.95 24.73 -15.89
CA GLY A 878 -3.75 25.96 -15.88
C GLY A 878 -4.49 26.23 -17.20
N PRO A 879 -5.30 27.29 -17.25
CA PRO A 879 -6.04 27.68 -18.45
C PRO A 879 -5.13 28.28 -19.55
N ASP A 880 -3.93 28.72 -19.19
CA ASP A 880 -3.00 29.47 -20.07
C ASP A 880 -2.23 28.58 -21.06
N GLY A 881 -2.52 27.28 -21.13
CA GLY A 881 -1.98 26.36 -22.15
C GLY A 881 -0.52 25.93 -21.95
N TYR A 882 0.09 26.21 -20.80
CA TYR A 882 1.44 25.72 -20.49
C TYR A 882 1.46 24.20 -20.32
N TRP A 883 2.46 23.54 -20.90
CA TRP A 883 2.71 22.11 -20.72
C TRP A 883 3.80 21.87 -19.68
N VAL A 884 3.64 20.83 -18.87
CA VAL A 884 4.60 20.37 -17.87
C VAL A 884 5.04 18.95 -18.21
N PRO A 885 6.34 18.67 -18.37
CA PRO A 885 6.83 17.31 -18.53
C PRO A 885 6.59 16.51 -17.25
N ILE A 886 6.00 15.32 -17.40
CA ILE A 886 5.68 14.40 -16.32
C ILE A 886 6.66 13.23 -16.36
N LEU A 887 6.50 12.27 -17.27
CA LEU A 887 7.50 11.20 -17.47
C LEU A 887 8.83 11.76 -18.00
N ALA A 888 8.77 12.79 -18.86
CA ALA A 888 9.94 13.45 -19.46
C ALA A 888 10.62 14.48 -18.52
N ASN A 889 10.35 14.44 -17.21
CA ASN A 889 10.93 15.36 -16.25
C ASN A 889 12.42 15.01 -15.97
N PRO A 890 13.37 15.96 -16.02
CA PRO A 890 14.80 15.68 -15.83
C PRO A 890 15.13 15.02 -14.49
N ASP A 891 14.45 15.40 -13.39
CA ASP A 891 14.67 14.82 -12.05
C ASP A 891 14.29 13.32 -12.02
N ILE A 892 13.34 12.92 -12.85
CA ILE A 892 12.91 11.52 -12.99
C ILE A 892 13.89 10.77 -13.89
N VAL A 893 14.25 11.34 -15.05
CA VAL A 893 15.20 10.72 -15.99
C VAL A 893 16.56 10.50 -15.32
N GLU A 894 17.11 11.51 -14.64
CA GLU A 894 18.41 11.41 -13.95
C GLU A 894 18.40 10.31 -12.88
N ARG A 895 17.41 10.31 -11.99
CA ARG A 895 17.32 9.32 -10.89
C ARG A 895 16.93 7.93 -11.36
N TYR A 896 16.21 7.80 -12.48
CA TYR A 896 15.92 6.51 -13.09
C TYR A 896 17.14 5.94 -13.85
N SER A 897 18.04 6.82 -14.30
CA SER A 897 19.34 6.48 -14.93
C SER A 897 20.47 6.15 -13.95
N GLU A 898 20.21 6.01 -12.64
CA GLU A 898 21.25 5.67 -11.66
C GLU A 898 21.89 4.30 -11.96
N ASN A 899 23.20 4.30 -12.22
CA ASN A 899 23.99 3.08 -12.48
C ASN A 899 24.69 2.54 -11.22
N VAL A 900 24.77 3.32 -10.14
CA VAL A 900 25.55 2.97 -8.94
C VAL A 900 24.73 2.05 -8.01
N VAL A 901 25.08 0.77 -8.01
CA VAL A 901 24.33 -0.28 -7.29
C VAL A 901 25.17 -0.88 -6.15
N ASP A 902 25.34 -0.11 -5.08
CA ASP A 902 26.18 -0.50 -3.93
C ASP A 902 25.54 -1.57 -3.03
N THR A 903 24.21 -1.59 -2.93
CA THR A 903 23.46 -2.47 -2.01
C THR A 903 22.57 -3.48 -2.74
N LEU A 904 22.28 -4.61 -2.10
CA LEU A 904 21.35 -5.60 -2.66
C LEU A 904 19.94 -5.02 -2.80
N HIS A 905 19.52 -4.13 -1.88
CA HIS A 905 18.27 -3.40 -2.00
C HIS A 905 18.22 -2.58 -3.29
N LYS A 906 19.22 -1.72 -3.55
CA LYS A 906 19.34 -0.99 -4.82
C LYS A 906 19.33 -1.93 -6.01
N LYS A 907 20.01 -3.09 -5.92
CA LYS A 907 20.06 -4.07 -7.01
C LYS A 907 18.70 -4.67 -7.33
N ASN A 908 17.92 -5.04 -6.31
CA ASN A 908 16.58 -5.56 -6.48
C ASN A 908 15.63 -4.47 -6.99
N LEU A 909 15.74 -3.24 -6.47
CA LEU A 909 14.92 -2.10 -6.89
C LEU A 909 15.17 -1.72 -8.36
N LEU A 910 16.43 -1.63 -8.79
CA LEU A 910 16.84 -1.12 -10.10
C LEU A 910 16.90 -2.17 -11.22
N LEU A 911 16.92 -3.48 -10.90
CA LEU A 911 17.01 -4.57 -11.90
C LEU A 911 15.86 -5.58 -11.83
N LEU A 912 15.03 -5.58 -10.78
CA LEU A 912 13.92 -6.53 -10.60
C LEU A 912 12.60 -5.84 -10.20
N GLY A 913 12.63 -4.54 -9.91
CA GLY A 913 11.50 -3.74 -9.48
C GLY A 913 11.42 -2.39 -10.20
N GLU A 914 11.97 -2.31 -11.41
CA GLU A 914 12.15 -1.06 -12.17
C GLU A 914 10.83 -0.31 -12.41
N ASP A 915 9.75 -1.00 -12.77
CA ASP A 915 8.41 -0.40 -12.95
C ASP A 915 7.84 0.17 -11.62
N ARG A 916 8.13 -0.51 -10.50
CA ARG A 916 7.79 0.00 -9.16
C ARG A 916 8.63 1.22 -8.83
N TYR A 917 9.94 1.17 -9.09
CA TYR A 917 10.84 2.29 -8.85
C TYR A 917 10.42 3.53 -9.65
N LEU A 918 10.05 3.37 -10.93
CA LEU A 918 9.50 4.44 -11.75
C LEU A 918 8.20 5.00 -11.16
N SER A 919 7.28 4.13 -10.73
CA SER A 919 6.02 4.54 -10.09
C SER A 919 6.26 5.36 -8.81
N THR A 920 7.08 4.85 -7.89
CA THR A 920 7.47 5.53 -6.65
C THR A 920 8.21 6.84 -6.91
N LEU A 921 9.10 6.88 -7.91
CA LEU A 921 9.84 8.07 -8.30
C LEU A 921 8.91 9.16 -8.83
N MET A 922 7.93 8.82 -9.66
CA MET A 922 6.92 9.74 -10.16
C MET A 922 6.00 10.27 -9.04
N LEU A 923 5.55 9.41 -8.12
CA LEU A 923 4.77 9.84 -6.94
C LEU A 923 5.57 10.80 -6.05
N ARG A 924 6.86 10.51 -5.82
CA ARG A 924 7.75 11.38 -5.02
C ARG A 924 8.00 12.74 -5.68
N THR A 925 8.15 12.78 -7.00
CA THR A 925 8.39 14.04 -7.74
C THR A 925 7.11 14.85 -7.91
N PHE A 926 5.95 14.20 -8.01
CA PHE A 926 4.64 14.85 -8.17
C PHE A 926 3.61 14.36 -7.15
N PRO A 927 3.76 14.68 -5.84
CA PRO A 927 2.90 14.16 -4.77
C PRO A 927 1.43 14.59 -4.87
N ASN A 928 1.13 15.65 -5.62
CA ASN A 928 -0.24 16.14 -5.85
C ASN A 928 -0.88 15.54 -7.12
N ARG A 929 -0.21 14.59 -7.81
CA ARG A 929 -0.74 13.92 -9.02
C ARG A 929 -1.20 12.52 -8.68
N LYS A 930 -2.17 12.02 -9.47
CA LYS A 930 -2.82 10.74 -9.21
C LYS A 930 -2.18 9.60 -9.99
N MET A 931 -2.06 8.44 -9.36
CA MET A 931 -1.87 7.15 -10.03
C MET A 931 -3.10 6.27 -9.82
N MET A 932 -3.68 5.78 -10.92
CA MET A 932 -5.00 5.15 -10.93
C MET A 932 -5.00 3.73 -11.50
N PHE A 933 -5.88 2.88 -10.98
CA PHE A 933 -6.23 1.59 -11.56
C PHE A 933 -7.55 1.72 -12.34
N VAL A 934 -7.57 1.25 -13.59
CA VAL A 934 -8.73 1.28 -14.50
C VAL A 934 -9.17 -0.17 -14.78
N PRO A 935 -10.01 -0.78 -13.93
CA PRO A 935 -10.39 -2.19 -14.07
C PRO A 935 -11.17 -2.50 -15.36
N GLN A 936 -11.71 -1.49 -16.03
CA GLN A 936 -12.44 -1.68 -17.28
C GLN A 936 -11.51 -1.89 -18.49
N ALA A 937 -10.22 -1.56 -18.41
CA ALA A 937 -9.23 -1.87 -19.44
C ALA A 937 -8.52 -3.18 -19.06
N VAL A 938 -8.48 -4.14 -19.98
CA VAL A 938 -7.96 -5.51 -19.77
C VAL A 938 -6.96 -5.87 -20.86
#